data_AF-A0A5C8L791-F1
#
_entry.id   AF-A0A5C8L791-F1
#
_cell.length_a   1.000
_cell.length_b   1.000
_cell.length_c   1.000
_cell.angle_alpha   90.00
_cell.angle_beta   90.00
_cell.angle_gamma   90.00
#
_symmetry.space_group_name_H-M   'P 1'
#
loop_
_entity.id
_entity.type
_entity.pdbx_description
1 polymer ?
#
loop_
_entity_poly.entity_id
_entity_poly.type
_entity_poly.pdbx_seq_one_letter_code
_entity_poly.pdbx_strand_id
1 'polypeptide(L)'
;MSIWGIKKNVSGLMSMLLAISLCLSLWPEQAAALAASESLQESFETYGNVQSGFALPVGSAVTASQPWKAAIGGTVNWAVYEETSPSGAPNHFLRQTDPSTAASFVVTNEYWGNSDPTITTDSITLSGKVKVMGPNSTYAGLVAKYSGTGSTRTYYRFMMKKNTISYQFYLEKVTGNTRAAVTQTPGTPNASGISIPNETLVSSYDTLGYMPLKLNVIKNTDSTLTLEGFYGSTLVLSGTDTAPFNTGHVGLYSNAGTTAFDDIEVSAYTVVVPTIPDAPTDVSATLPGTGAVKLTWMASNHATSYNVKMASSADGPFTTINSTPITLNSFTASNLTVGQTYYFVVSAVNAAGESGNSSPALSAVPQPNPPVTVTNSTQLAQVLKAAAPGDVIELENGSYAGFGVTGVNGSPDKPIVIRAKNKGMAVFNATGIRFTNSSYITMQDIEFSMSSAATNWVRLTGSHHMRVTNNYFHSPGTATSATKSTWVLIDGQNSHQNRIDHNLMENKKDTGKFITFDGFRDTAAGIYEITQNDMLEYNIFRNTLPRQENESEGIRLGVSDLVHLNAYAVIQYNIFDHVDSDPEIISVKSSANTIRYNYFIESLGTVSLRSGNGSSVYGNMFIGNGRIEPATDPDGIDLGPGGVRVYGENHKVYNNYFQDLTGTVWDAAITFTTGDNDNMTQPISRTANHYIAKNALIANNILINNKGSIELGMTRYGRAPENLTFINNIVVSGQQELIKIMTPIPGLVWSGNMMFPQNGVPLITGNTAPLSESEVKVAYPLMRDEVLELDRNEYAWLWTSSEYERLRTIRYKKLTPSSPAIDASLDSRGSLSLITEDMEHEPRVGMPDAGSDE
;
A
#
# COMPACT_ATOMS: atom_id res chain seq x y z
N MET A 1 40.14 19.58 48.66
CA MET A 1 40.02 19.28 50.09
C MET A 1 40.17 17.77 50.25
N SER A 2 41.29 17.35 50.88
CA SER A 2 41.54 16.12 51.68
C SER A 2 40.60 14.91 51.59
N ILE A 3 41.00 13.63 51.66
CA ILE A 3 42.25 12.84 51.64
C ILE A 3 41.81 11.41 52.03
N TRP A 4 42.35 10.37 51.36
CA TRP A 4 42.48 8.95 51.77
C TRP A 4 41.22 8.06 51.86
N GLY A 5 41.21 6.77 51.51
CA GLY A 5 42.26 5.84 51.09
C GLY A 5 41.89 4.39 51.48
N ILE A 6 42.32 3.43 50.64
CA ILE A 6 42.63 2.02 50.95
C ILE A 6 41.51 0.94 50.79
N LYS A 7 41.57 0.27 49.63
CA LYS A 7 41.72 -1.18 49.33
C LYS A 7 41.09 -2.28 50.23
N LYS A 8 40.60 -3.30 49.50
CA LYS A 8 40.38 -4.75 49.79
C LYS A 8 39.04 -5.14 50.44
N ASN A 9 38.13 -5.74 49.65
CA ASN A 9 38.12 -7.20 49.43
C ASN A 9 37.02 -7.60 48.43
N VAL A 10 37.44 -8.44 47.48
CA VAL A 10 36.63 -9.22 46.56
C VAL A 10 35.98 -10.35 47.35
N SER A 11 34.65 -10.49 47.28
CA SER A 11 33.83 -11.72 47.43
C SER A 11 32.52 -11.42 48.16
N GLY A 12 31.41 -11.45 47.42
CA GLY A 12 30.08 -11.36 48.01
C GLY A 12 29.04 -10.95 46.99
N LEU A 13 28.17 -11.90 46.65
CA LEU A 13 26.97 -11.77 45.82
C LEU A 13 27.16 -11.92 44.30
N MET A 14 27.89 -12.98 43.94
CA MET A 14 27.57 -13.79 42.76
C MET A 14 27.09 -15.16 43.28
N SER A 15 25.83 -15.20 43.71
CA SER A 15 25.13 -16.42 44.12
C SER A 15 23.64 -16.14 44.30
N MET A 16 22.93 -15.86 43.20
CA MET A 16 21.48 -16.02 43.15
C MET A 16 21.02 -16.24 41.70
N LEU A 17 21.53 -17.32 41.10
CA LEU A 17 20.96 -17.96 39.92
C LEU A 17 21.46 -19.42 39.88
N LEU A 18 20.50 -20.32 39.64
CA LEU A 18 20.56 -21.77 39.51
C LEU A 18 20.38 -22.64 40.77
N ALA A 19 19.34 -23.48 40.66
CA ALA A 19 19.05 -24.74 41.35
C ALA A 19 18.31 -24.66 42.70
N ILE A 20 16.98 -24.48 42.65
CA ILE A 20 16.06 -25.60 42.94
C ILE A 20 14.98 -25.61 41.86
N SER A 21 15.03 -26.65 41.04
CA SER A 21 13.98 -27.09 40.13
C SER A 21 12.94 -27.90 40.92
N LEU A 22 11.70 -27.91 40.44
CA LEU A 22 10.55 -28.70 40.92
C LEU A 22 10.01 -28.38 42.33
N CYS A 23 8.96 -27.56 42.40
CA CYS A 23 7.64 -28.01 42.87
C CYS A 23 6.58 -26.89 42.80
N LEU A 24 5.45 -27.27 42.21
CA LEU A 24 4.08 -26.83 42.53
C LEU A 24 3.67 -25.40 42.14
N SER A 25 3.17 -25.38 40.91
CA SER A 25 2.13 -24.53 40.35
C SER A 25 0.83 -24.47 41.18
N LEU A 26 0.14 -23.34 41.00
CA LEU A 26 -1.30 -23.06 41.20
C LEU A 26 -1.70 -22.73 42.64
N TRP A 27 -2.32 -21.54 42.81
CA TRP A 27 -3.69 -21.33 43.27
C TRP A 27 -4.07 -19.87 42.91
N PRO A 28 -5.30 -19.65 42.41
CA PRO A 28 -6.30 -19.11 43.33
C PRO A 28 -7.60 -19.92 43.26
N GLU A 29 -7.89 -20.69 44.32
CA GLU A 29 -9.25 -21.11 44.62
C GLU A 29 -9.96 -19.97 45.34
N GLN A 30 -10.68 -19.14 44.59
CA GLN A 30 -11.91 -18.54 45.11
C GLN A 30 -13.07 -19.38 44.59
N ALA A 31 -13.44 -20.34 45.44
CA ALA A 31 -14.70 -21.05 45.52
C ALA A 31 -15.68 -20.79 44.35
N ALA A 32 -15.52 -21.56 43.27
CA ALA A 32 -16.69 -22.08 42.61
C ALA A 32 -17.44 -22.88 43.68
N ALA A 33 -18.56 -22.36 44.17
CA ALA A 33 -19.47 -23.14 44.98
C ALA A 33 -19.82 -24.38 44.14
N LEU A 34 -19.25 -25.52 44.52
CA LEU A 34 -19.66 -26.83 44.05
C LEU A 34 -21.19 -26.84 44.15
N ALA A 35 -21.87 -26.80 43.00
CA ALA A 35 -23.18 -27.42 42.93
C ALA A 35 -22.90 -28.87 43.33
N ALA A 36 -23.19 -29.21 44.58
CA ALA A 36 -23.26 -30.58 44.99
C ALA A 36 -24.36 -31.19 44.12
N SER A 37 -23.98 -31.79 42.99
CA SER A 37 -24.81 -32.80 42.36
C SER A 37 -24.74 -34.00 43.30
N GLU A 38 -25.46 -33.93 44.41
CA GLU A 38 -25.89 -35.15 45.07
C GLU A 38 -26.75 -35.87 44.03
N SER A 39 -26.18 -36.88 43.38
CA SER A 39 -26.98 -37.87 42.67
C SER A 39 -27.80 -38.58 43.73
N LEU A 40 -28.96 -38.03 44.06
CA LEU A 40 -29.99 -38.73 44.78
C LEU A 40 -30.53 -39.81 43.83
N GLN A 41 -29.76 -40.89 43.65
CA GLN A 41 -30.28 -42.11 43.05
C GLN A 41 -31.47 -42.56 43.89
N GLU A 42 -32.65 -42.64 43.27
CA GLU A 42 -33.88 -42.96 43.98
C GLU A 42 -33.83 -44.35 44.64
N SER A 43 -34.56 -44.50 45.75
CA SER A 43 -34.61 -45.69 46.60
C SER A 43 -35.35 -46.89 46.00
N PHE A 44 -35.64 -46.89 44.68
CA PHE A 44 -36.32 -48.03 44.05
C PHE A 44 -35.52 -49.33 44.20
N GLU A 45 -34.19 -49.26 44.21
CA GLU A 45 -33.30 -50.41 44.41
C GLU A 45 -33.41 -51.07 45.80
N THR A 46 -33.97 -50.37 46.80
CA THR A 46 -34.13 -50.91 48.17
C THR A 46 -35.46 -51.63 48.40
N TYR A 47 -36.35 -51.64 47.42
CA TYR A 47 -37.68 -52.23 47.54
C TYR A 47 -37.69 -53.72 47.19
N GLY A 48 -37.17 -54.55 48.10
CA GLY A 48 -37.41 -56.01 48.09
C GLY A 48 -36.12 -56.82 48.06
N ASN A 49 -36.02 -57.80 48.96
CA ASN A 49 -35.06 -58.88 48.84
C ASN A 49 -35.75 -60.11 48.24
N VAL A 50 -34.95 -60.99 47.62
CA VAL A 50 -35.38 -62.20 46.88
C VAL A 50 -36.28 -63.14 47.72
N GLN A 51 -36.39 -62.93 49.04
CA GLN A 51 -37.12 -63.80 49.96
C GLN A 51 -38.59 -63.41 50.25
N SER A 52 -39.05 -62.19 49.97
CA SER A 52 -40.39 -61.73 50.41
C SER A 52 -41.38 -61.33 49.32
N GLY A 53 -40.97 -61.29 48.05
CA GLY A 53 -41.83 -60.85 46.95
C GLY A 53 -42.05 -59.33 46.96
N PHE A 54 -41.97 -58.71 45.78
CA PHE A 54 -42.09 -57.25 45.63
C PHE A 54 -43.52 -56.78 45.93
N ALA A 55 -43.68 -55.88 46.90
CA ALA A 55 -44.97 -55.21 47.16
C ALA A 55 -45.20 -54.08 46.15
N LEU A 56 -46.46 -53.86 45.73
CA LEU A 56 -46.81 -52.76 44.83
C LEU A 56 -46.46 -51.40 45.47
N PRO A 57 -45.68 -50.52 44.83
CA PRO A 57 -45.18 -49.27 45.46
C PRO A 57 -46.26 -48.21 45.68
N VAL A 58 -47.44 -48.38 45.07
CA VAL A 58 -48.50 -47.36 45.09
C VAL A 58 -49.61 -47.85 46.03
N GLY A 59 -49.40 -47.68 47.34
CA GLY A 59 -50.45 -47.84 48.33
C GLY A 59 -51.36 -46.61 48.38
N SER A 60 -52.62 -46.77 48.80
CA SER A 60 -53.53 -45.65 49.06
C SER A 60 -53.14 -44.78 50.27
N ALA A 61 -52.05 -45.09 50.97
CA ALA A 61 -51.57 -44.36 52.15
C ALA A 61 -50.03 -44.23 52.14
N VAL A 62 -49.54 -43.06 52.56
CA VAL A 62 -48.15 -42.60 52.43
C VAL A 62 -47.25 -43.11 53.57
N THR A 63 -46.07 -43.63 53.26
CA THR A 63 -44.95 -43.82 54.21
C THR A 63 -43.69 -43.12 53.69
N ALA A 64 -42.79 -42.69 54.59
CA ALA A 64 -41.53 -42.00 54.22
C ALA A 64 -40.62 -42.82 53.29
N SER A 65 -40.83 -44.12 53.20
CA SER A 65 -40.13 -44.98 52.27
C SER A 65 -40.61 -44.79 50.82
N GLN A 66 -41.89 -44.50 50.56
CA GLN A 66 -42.49 -44.42 49.21
C GLN A 66 -42.49 -42.97 48.70
N PRO A 67 -41.51 -42.53 47.87
CA PRO A 67 -41.37 -41.13 47.48
C PRO A 67 -42.47 -40.65 46.53
N TRP A 68 -43.21 -41.57 45.88
CA TRP A 68 -44.23 -41.25 44.89
C TRP A 68 -45.64 -41.28 45.50
N LYS A 69 -46.27 -40.11 45.62
CA LYS A 69 -47.38 -39.90 46.58
C LYS A 69 -48.80 -39.90 45.98
N ALA A 70 -48.99 -39.71 44.68
CA ALA A 70 -50.33 -39.63 44.11
C ALA A 70 -50.41 -40.01 42.63
N ALA A 71 -51.30 -40.96 42.30
CA ALA A 71 -51.80 -41.13 40.95
C ALA A 71 -53.06 -40.27 40.79
N ILE A 72 -53.00 -39.26 39.91
CA ILE A 72 -54.18 -38.45 39.58
C ILE A 72 -54.75 -38.99 38.26
N GLY A 73 -56.02 -39.41 38.27
CA GLY A 73 -56.79 -39.72 37.05
C GLY A 73 -56.87 -41.19 36.62
N GLY A 74 -56.55 -42.19 37.47
CA GLY A 74 -56.69 -43.60 37.08
C GLY A 74 -56.62 -44.68 38.19
N THR A 75 -56.66 -45.96 37.78
CA THR A 75 -56.88 -47.17 38.61
C THR A 75 -55.60 -47.72 39.30
N VAL A 76 -55.75 -48.74 40.17
CA VAL A 76 -54.72 -49.32 41.05
C VAL A 76 -53.69 -50.26 40.38
N ASN A 77 -53.65 -50.34 39.04
CA ASN A 77 -52.85 -51.36 38.32
C ASN A 77 -51.43 -50.88 37.93
N TRP A 78 -50.60 -50.62 38.93
CA TRP A 78 -49.16 -50.42 38.76
C TRP A 78 -48.44 -51.68 39.21
N ALA A 79 -47.36 -52.07 38.52
CA ALA A 79 -46.50 -53.14 38.99
C ALA A 79 -45.05 -52.77 38.72
N VAL A 80 -44.20 -52.98 39.72
CA VAL A 80 -42.75 -52.95 39.53
C VAL A 80 -42.33 -54.33 39.12
N TYR A 81 -41.51 -54.41 38.08
CA TYR A 81 -40.90 -55.64 37.64
C TYR A 81 -39.39 -55.43 37.59
N GLU A 82 -38.65 -56.52 37.75
CA GLU A 82 -37.26 -56.61 37.35
C GLU A 82 -37.18 -57.19 35.94
N GLU A 83 -36.38 -56.59 35.08
CA GLU A 83 -36.03 -57.08 33.74
C GLU A 83 -34.53 -57.32 33.86
N THR A 84 -34.13 -58.58 33.79
CA THR A 84 -32.73 -58.95 33.93
C THR A 84 -31.97 -58.41 32.73
N SER A 85 -31.01 -57.51 32.99
CA SER A 85 -30.06 -57.08 31.97
C SER A 85 -29.23 -58.28 31.49
N PRO A 86 -28.82 -58.34 30.20
CA PRO A 86 -27.81 -59.29 29.73
C PRO A 86 -26.50 -59.26 30.54
N SER A 87 -26.22 -58.16 31.26
CA SER A 87 -25.02 -57.97 32.10
C SER A 87 -25.17 -58.43 33.55
N GLY A 88 -26.31 -59.01 33.94
CA GLY A 88 -26.49 -59.64 35.26
C GLY A 88 -26.75 -58.68 36.43
N ALA A 89 -26.83 -57.37 36.21
CA ALA A 89 -27.38 -56.43 37.18
C ALA A 89 -28.92 -56.32 36.98
N PRO A 90 -29.75 -56.48 38.02
CA PRO A 90 -31.19 -56.24 37.91
C PRO A 90 -31.44 -54.73 37.75
N ASN A 91 -32.17 -54.32 36.70
CA ASN A 91 -32.72 -52.97 36.60
C ASN A 91 -34.15 -52.99 37.17
N HIS A 92 -34.46 -52.05 38.06
CA HIS A 92 -35.78 -51.91 38.66
C HIS A 92 -36.55 -50.81 37.93
N PHE A 93 -37.65 -51.15 37.26
CA PHE A 93 -38.46 -50.16 36.54
C PHE A 93 -39.92 -50.17 36.98
N LEU A 94 -40.54 -48.99 36.93
CA LEU A 94 -41.98 -48.84 37.12
C LEU A 94 -42.67 -49.18 35.80
N ARG A 95 -43.40 -50.31 35.75
CA ARG A 95 -44.21 -50.67 34.58
C ARG A 95 -45.67 -50.37 34.84
N GLN A 96 -46.27 -49.66 33.90
CA GLN A 96 -47.71 -49.60 33.81
C GLN A 96 -48.21 -50.61 32.78
N THR A 97 -49.28 -51.35 33.09
CA THR A 97 -49.98 -52.21 32.11
C THR A 97 -51.48 -52.00 32.28
N ASP A 98 -52.08 -51.14 31.44
CA ASP A 98 -53.54 -51.06 31.30
C ASP A 98 -53.90 -50.98 29.80
N PRO A 99 -54.37 -52.09 29.20
CA PRO A 99 -54.77 -52.14 27.80
C PRO A 99 -56.21 -51.64 27.55
N SER A 100 -56.96 -51.24 28.59
CA SER A 100 -58.42 -51.08 28.51
C SER A 100 -58.97 -49.68 28.86
N THR A 101 -58.16 -48.77 29.40
CA THR A 101 -58.62 -47.42 29.76
C THR A 101 -57.87 -46.32 29.00
N ALA A 102 -58.58 -45.31 28.50
CA ALA A 102 -58.01 -44.10 27.88
C ALA A 102 -57.53 -43.07 28.92
N ALA A 103 -57.21 -43.53 30.14
CA ALA A 103 -56.88 -42.66 31.26
C ALA A 103 -55.45 -42.11 31.14
N SER A 104 -55.28 -40.84 31.51
CA SER A 104 -53.97 -40.20 31.66
C SER A 104 -53.55 -40.27 33.12
N PHE A 105 -52.32 -40.68 33.37
CA PHE A 105 -51.78 -40.89 34.70
C PHE A 105 -50.59 -39.95 34.92
N VAL A 106 -50.60 -39.24 36.03
CA VAL A 106 -49.48 -38.43 36.52
C VAL A 106 -49.11 -38.95 37.89
N VAL A 107 -47.85 -39.36 38.03
CA VAL A 107 -47.27 -39.85 39.29
C VAL A 107 -46.18 -38.85 39.68
N THR A 108 -46.26 -38.27 40.88
CA THR A 108 -45.33 -37.22 41.33
C THR A 108 -44.49 -37.66 42.51
N ASN A 109 -43.21 -37.28 42.50
CA ASN A 109 -42.29 -37.51 43.62
C ASN A 109 -42.52 -36.38 44.64
N GLU A 110 -42.80 -36.72 45.88
CA GLU A 110 -43.06 -35.80 47.00
C GLU A 110 -42.02 -35.95 48.14
N TYR A 111 -40.82 -36.43 47.84
CA TYR A 111 -39.75 -36.60 48.82
C TYR A 111 -39.11 -35.28 49.28
N TRP A 112 -39.91 -34.39 49.91
CA TRP A 112 -39.45 -33.21 50.66
C TRP A 112 -40.32 -32.88 51.90
N GLY A 113 -40.96 -33.89 52.52
CA GLY A 113 -41.46 -33.84 53.92
C GLY A 113 -42.70 -32.95 54.23
N ASN A 114 -43.27 -33.13 55.44
CA ASN A 114 -44.53 -32.54 55.96
C ASN A 114 -44.46 -31.03 56.33
N SER A 115 -43.54 -30.28 55.74
CA SER A 115 -43.43 -28.82 55.89
C SER A 115 -43.14 -28.25 54.52
N ASP A 116 -44.21 -28.06 53.72
CA ASP A 116 -44.19 -27.62 52.32
C ASP A 116 -42.97 -26.75 51.96
N PRO A 117 -41.94 -27.30 51.28
CA PRO A 117 -40.98 -26.49 50.57
C PRO A 117 -41.42 -26.47 49.11
N THR A 118 -42.21 -25.45 48.80
CA THR A 118 -42.38 -24.92 47.45
C THR A 118 -41.02 -24.75 46.75
N ILE A 119 -40.89 -25.11 45.46
CA ILE A 119 -39.70 -24.71 44.64
C ILE A 119 -39.60 -23.18 44.68
N THR A 120 -38.81 -22.60 45.59
CA THR A 120 -38.90 -21.16 45.87
C THR A 120 -37.96 -20.29 45.06
N THR A 121 -36.85 -20.76 44.49
CA THR A 121 -35.91 -19.85 43.79
C THR A 121 -35.11 -20.44 42.64
N ASP A 122 -34.99 -21.77 42.52
CA ASP A 122 -33.96 -22.36 41.64
C ASP A 122 -34.55 -23.13 40.45
N SER A 123 -33.76 -23.27 39.37
CA SER A 123 -34.12 -24.05 38.19
C SER A 123 -33.93 -25.55 38.47
N ILE A 124 -34.77 -26.41 37.90
CA ILE A 124 -34.73 -27.85 38.14
C ILE A 124 -34.53 -28.60 36.83
N THR A 125 -33.77 -29.69 36.90
CA THR A 125 -33.63 -30.69 35.86
C THR A 125 -34.25 -32.00 36.35
N LEU A 126 -35.21 -32.54 35.60
CA LEU A 126 -35.72 -33.89 35.75
C LEU A 126 -35.14 -34.75 34.61
N SER A 127 -34.45 -35.84 34.92
CA SER A 127 -33.95 -36.81 33.95
C SER A 127 -34.45 -38.20 34.25
N GLY A 128 -34.47 -39.05 33.23
CA GLY A 128 -34.83 -40.45 33.39
C GLY A 128 -34.93 -41.17 32.07
N LYS A 129 -34.94 -42.49 32.10
CA LYS A 129 -35.01 -43.33 30.91
C LYS A 129 -36.42 -43.87 30.71
N VAL A 130 -36.93 -43.79 29.47
CA VAL A 130 -38.30 -44.17 29.12
C VAL A 130 -38.31 -45.21 28.01
N LYS A 131 -39.06 -46.30 28.22
CA LYS A 131 -39.30 -47.37 27.23
C LYS A 131 -40.79 -47.46 26.93
N VAL A 132 -41.13 -47.31 25.65
CA VAL A 132 -42.50 -47.34 25.14
C VAL A 132 -42.65 -48.54 24.19
N MET A 133 -43.52 -49.49 24.53
CA MET A 133 -43.67 -50.75 23.79
C MET A 133 -44.88 -50.73 22.83
N GLY A 134 -44.71 -51.28 21.62
CA GLY A 134 -45.73 -51.40 20.56
C GLY A 134 -45.56 -50.43 19.36
N PRO A 135 -46.13 -50.72 18.18
CA PRO A 135 -46.32 -49.74 17.12
C PRO A 135 -47.62 -48.95 17.36
N ASN A 136 -47.59 -47.61 17.30
CA ASN A 136 -48.67 -46.69 17.72
C ASN A 136 -48.94 -46.70 19.23
N SER A 137 -47.87 -46.67 20.00
CA SER A 137 -47.93 -46.66 21.45
C SER A 137 -48.47 -45.37 22.02
N THR A 138 -48.60 -45.41 23.33
CA THR A 138 -49.13 -44.38 24.19
C THR A 138 -48.10 -43.29 24.52
N TYR A 139 -48.60 -42.14 24.98
CA TYR A 139 -47.75 -41.01 25.34
C TYR A 139 -47.10 -41.28 26.70
N ALA A 140 -45.78 -41.18 26.77
CA ALA A 140 -45.01 -41.31 28.00
C ALA A 140 -43.96 -40.21 28.11
N GLY A 141 -43.61 -39.80 29.32
CA GLY A 141 -42.52 -38.86 29.50
C GLY A 141 -42.49 -38.24 30.88
N LEU A 142 -41.88 -37.07 30.93
CA LEU A 142 -41.55 -36.34 32.15
C LEU A 142 -42.54 -35.20 32.33
N VAL A 143 -42.97 -34.95 33.57
CA VAL A 143 -43.95 -33.90 33.90
C VAL A 143 -43.42 -33.03 35.02
N ALA A 144 -43.68 -31.73 34.91
CA ALA A 144 -43.41 -30.73 35.94
C ALA A 144 -44.71 -29.97 36.24
N LYS A 145 -45.27 -30.19 37.43
CA LYS A 145 -46.51 -29.60 37.89
C LYS A 145 -46.23 -28.32 38.66
N TYR A 146 -46.72 -27.17 38.21
CA TYR A 146 -46.59 -25.91 38.93
C TYR A 146 -47.95 -25.43 39.42
N SER A 147 -48.01 -24.99 40.67
CA SER A 147 -49.22 -24.34 41.18
C SER A 147 -49.23 -22.88 40.74
N GLY A 148 -50.19 -22.51 39.90
CA GLY A 148 -50.54 -21.11 39.67
C GLY A 148 -51.41 -20.59 40.81
N THR A 149 -51.68 -19.28 40.82
CA THR A 149 -52.62 -18.65 41.76
C THR A 149 -54.08 -19.05 41.45
N GLY A 150 -54.48 -20.27 41.86
CA GLY A 150 -55.86 -20.75 41.69
C GLY A 150 -56.05 -22.24 42.02
N SER A 151 -57.29 -22.67 42.25
CA SER A 151 -57.64 -24.04 42.66
C SER A 151 -57.57 -25.10 41.54
N THR A 152 -57.35 -24.69 40.29
CA THR A 152 -57.31 -25.59 39.13
C THR A 152 -55.88 -26.04 38.84
N ARG A 153 -55.62 -27.36 38.93
CA ARG A 153 -54.28 -27.94 38.74
C ARG A 153 -53.74 -27.64 37.33
N THR A 154 -52.57 -27.01 37.26
CA THR A 154 -51.81 -26.82 36.02
C THR A 154 -50.51 -27.63 36.07
N TYR A 155 -50.14 -28.25 34.97
CA TYR A 155 -48.86 -28.95 34.83
C TYR A 155 -48.33 -28.89 33.41
N TYR A 156 -47.01 -28.98 33.29
CA TYR A 156 -46.30 -29.04 32.02
C TYR A 156 -45.74 -30.42 31.81
N ARG A 157 -45.77 -30.92 30.59
CA ARG A 157 -45.28 -32.27 30.28
C ARG A 157 -44.46 -32.28 29.01
N PHE A 158 -43.31 -32.93 29.09
CA PHE A 158 -42.48 -33.31 27.96
C PHE A 158 -42.67 -34.79 27.70
N MET A 159 -43.32 -35.11 26.58
CA MET A 159 -43.76 -36.47 26.27
C MET A 159 -43.25 -36.93 24.92
N MET A 160 -43.11 -38.23 24.77
CA MET A 160 -42.85 -38.92 23.52
C MET A 160 -43.98 -39.91 23.22
N LYS A 161 -44.23 -40.15 21.93
CA LYS A 161 -45.12 -41.20 21.41
C LYS A 161 -44.40 -41.97 20.31
N LYS A 162 -44.43 -43.30 20.38
CA LYS A 162 -43.88 -44.18 19.34
C LYS A 162 -44.89 -44.43 18.21
N ASN A 163 -44.55 -44.10 16.99
CA ASN A 163 -45.26 -44.50 15.78
C ASN A 163 -44.46 -45.58 15.03
N THR A 164 -45.03 -46.10 13.93
CA THR A 164 -44.39 -47.16 13.12
C THR A 164 -42.98 -46.80 12.63
N ILE A 165 -42.73 -45.52 12.30
CA ILE A 165 -41.47 -45.06 11.67
C ILE A 165 -40.77 -43.91 12.41
N SER A 166 -41.37 -43.36 13.47
CA SER A 166 -40.83 -42.19 14.18
C SER A 166 -41.30 -42.12 15.63
N TYR A 167 -40.62 -41.29 16.42
CA TYR A 167 -41.11 -40.80 17.70
C TYR A 167 -41.53 -39.35 17.60
N GLN A 168 -42.72 -39.05 18.12
CA GLN A 168 -43.26 -37.70 18.21
C GLN A 168 -43.08 -37.16 19.61
N PHE A 169 -42.43 -36.00 19.73
CA PHE A 169 -42.20 -35.29 20.99
C PHE A 169 -43.16 -34.11 21.14
N TYR A 170 -43.65 -33.91 22.35
CA TYR A 170 -44.62 -32.88 22.70
C TYR A 170 -44.19 -32.15 23.97
N LEU A 171 -44.36 -30.84 23.98
CA LEU A 171 -44.20 -30.00 25.17
C LEU A 171 -45.50 -29.21 25.35
N GLU A 172 -46.24 -29.55 26.39
CA GLU A 172 -47.62 -29.08 26.58
C GLU A 172 -47.87 -28.57 27.98
N LYS A 173 -48.68 -27.52 28.08
CA LYS A 173 -49.35 -27.05 29.29
C LYS A 173 -50.72 -27.71 29.39
N VAL A 174 -51.03 -28.27 30.54
CA VAL A 174 -52.34 -28.85 30.85
C VAL A 174 -52.93 -28.12 32.04
N THR A 175 -54.14 -27.59 31.89
CA THR A 175 -54.89 -26.92 32.96
C THR A 175 -56.25 -27.59 33.10
N GLY A 176 -56.49 -28.28 34.21
CA GLY A 176 -57.66 -29.16 34.36
C GLY A 176 -57.66 -30.27 33.29
N ASN A 177 -58.65 -30.25 32.41
CA ASN A 177 -58.77 -31.21 31.28
C ASN A 177 -58.30 -30.62 29.93
N THR A 178 -57.92 -29.35 29.89
CA THR A 178 -57.56 -28.65 28.65
C THR A 178 -56.06 -28.71 28.40
N ARG A 179 -55.65 -28.97 27.16
CA ARG A 179 -54.25 -29.10 26.72
C ARG A 179 -53.92 -27.98 25.73
N ALA A 180 -52.78 -27.31 25.91
CA ALA A 180 -52.25 -26.30 25.01
C ALA A 180 -50.74 -26.49 24.82
N ALA A 181 -50.19 -26.14 23.66
CA ALA A 181 -48.74 -26.09 23.48
C ALA A 181 -48.14 -24.94 24.31
N VAL A 182 -46.93 -25.11 24.82
CA VAL A 182 -46.19 -24.01 25.46
C VAL A 182 -45.72 -23.03 24.39
N THR A 183 -45.86 -21.73 24.64
CA THR A 183 -45.46 -20.67 23.69
C THR A 183 -43.97 -20.75 23.39
N GLN A 184 -43.59 -20.53 22.13
CA GLN A 184 -42.22 -20.73 21.66
C GLN A 184 -41.28 -19.63 22.13
N THR A 185 -40.05 -20.01 22.44
CA THR A 185 -38.94 -19.07 22.67
C THR A 185 -38.38 -18.63 21.30
N PRO A 186 -38.34 -17.32 20.96
CA PRO A 186 -37.79 -16.86 19.69
C PRO A 186 -36.35 -17.32 19.48
N GLY A 187 -36.05 -17.92 18.32
CA GLY A 187 -34.70 -18.34 17.93
C GLY A 187 -34.28 -19.76 18.34
N THR A 188 -35.16 -20.56 18.95
CA THR A 188 -34.87 -21.97 19.27
C THR A 188 -35.48 -22.94 18.25
N PRO A 189 -34.91 -24.16 18.07
CA PRO A 189 -35.46 -25.15 17.16
C PRO A 189 -36.70 -25.81 17.80
N ASN A 190 -37.86 -25.44 17.28
CA ASN A 190 -39.11 -26.23 17.30
C ASN A 190 -40.03 -26.22 18.54
N ALA A 191 -41.32 -26.30 18.24
CA ALA A 191 -42.45 -26.38 19.16
C ALA A 191 -43.28 -27.66 18.97
N SER A 192 -44.18 -27.93 19.93
CA SER A 192 -44.94 -29.18 20.12
C SER A 192 -45.23 -30.00 18.85
N GLY A 193 -44.88 -31.29 18.86
CA GLY A 193 -45.22 -32.26 17.79
C GLY A 193 -44.05 -32.70 16.89
N ILE A 194 -42.80 -32.50 17.30
CA ILE A 194 -41.62 -32.85 16.49
C ILE A 194 -41.50 -34.35 16.30
N SER A 195 -41.45 -34.79 15.03
CA SER A 195 -41.29 -36.18 14.64
C SER A 195 -39.83 -36.47 14.32
N ILE A 196 -39.20 -37.38 15.06
CA ILE A 196 -37.84 -37.84 14.81
C ILE A 196 -37.89 -39.29 14.31
N PRO A 197 -37.30 -39.60 13.14
CA PRO A 197 -37.27 -40.97 12.61
C PRO A 197 -36.65 -41.97 13.59
N ASN A 198 -37.16 -43.21 13.59
CA ASN A 198 -36.66 -44.26 14.48
C ASN A 198 -35.15 -44.47 14.32
N GLU A 199 -34.65 -44.48 13.09
CA GLU A 199 -33.24 -44.63 12.72
C GLU A 199 -32.31 -43.57 13.35
N THR A 200 -32.78 -42.33 13.52
CA THR A 200 -32.02 -41.25 14.15
C THR A 200 -31.87 -41.48 15.65
N LEU A 201 -32.87 -42.08 16.29
CA LEU A 201 -32.90 -42.29 17.74
C LEU A 201 -32.25 -43.61 18.16
N VAL A 202 -31.95 -44.54 17.24
CA VAL A 202 -31.39 -45.87 17.56
C VAL A 202 -30.16 -45.77 18.46
N SER A 203 -29.26 -44.81 18.20
CA SER A 203 -28.04 -44.59 18.98
C SER A 203 -28.27 -43.99 20.38
N SER A 204 -29.48 -43.47 20.64
CA SER A 204 -29.84 -42.87 21.92
C SER A 204 -30.47 -43.89 22.87
N TYR A 205 -30.88 -45.07 22.39
CA TYR A 205 -31.37 -46.14 23.27
C TYR A 205 -30.21 -46.83 23.98
N ASP A 206 -30.44 -47.20 25.23
CA ASP A 206 -29.57 -48.17 25.89
C ASP A 206 -29.80 -49.59 25.37
N THR A 207 -28.97 -50.52 25.85
CA THR A 207 -29.01 -51.93 25.44
C THR A 207 -30.32 -52.64 25.80
N LEU A 208 -31.15 -52.06 26.67
CA LEU A 208 -32.45 -52.58 27.08
C LEU A 208 -33.62 -51.90 26.35
N GLY A 209 -33.32 -50.93 25.48
CA GLY A 209 -34.30 -50.22 24.67
C GLY A 209 -34.99 -49.06 25.40
N TYR A 210 -34.38 -48.51 26.46
CA TYR A 210 -34.83 -47.27 27.08
C TYR A 210 -34.13 -46.06 26.46
N MET A 211 -34.87 -44.96 26.31
CA MET A 211 -34.33 -43.68 25.83
C MET A 211 -34.19 -42.70 26.99
N PRO A 212 -33.01 -42.10 27.20
CA PRO A 212 -32.83 -41.06 28.20
C PRO A 212 -33.59 -39.80 27.75
N LEU A 213 -34.48 -39.33 28.61
CA LEU A 213 -35.16 -38.06 28.51
C LEU A 213 -34.66 -37.12 29.62
N LYS A 214 -34.66 -35.82 29.32
CA LYS A 214 -34.41 -34.78 30.31
C LYS A 214 -35.34 -33.60 30.06
N LEU A 215 -35.92 -33.07 31.12
CA LEU A 215 -36.75 -31.88 31.14
C LEU A 215 -36.13 -30.86 32.10
N ASN A 216 -35.56 -29.78 31.56
CA ASN A 216 -35.17 -28.64 32.36
C ASN A 216 -36.38 -27.71 32.52
N VAL A 217 -36.58 -27.22 33.74
CA VAL A 217 -37.53 -26.16 34.04
C VAL A 217 -36.77 -25.02 34.72
N ILE A 218 -36.66 -23.93 33.98
CA ILE A 218 -35.88 -22.75 34.32
C ILE A 218 -36.83 -21.68 34.82
N LYS A 219 -36.66 -21.25 36.06
CA LYS A 219 -37.38 -20.09 36.59
C LYS A 219 -36.61 -18.83 36.23
N ASN A 220 -37.19 -18.02 35.35
CA ASN A 220 -36.61 -16.74 34.96
C ASN A 220 -36.72 -15.72 36.10
N THR A 221 -35.94 -14.64 36.03
CA THR A 221 -35.92 -13.58 37.06
C THR A 221 -37.27 -12.89 37.24
N ASP A 222 -38.12 -12.88 36.22
CA ASP A 222 -39.49 -12.35 36.23
C ASP A 222 -40.55 -13.35 36.72
N SER A 223 -40.11 -14.51 37.25
CA SER A 223 -40.96 -15.64 37.71
C SER A 223 -41.70 -16.39 36.60
N THR A 224 -41.41 -16.13 35.33
CA THR A 224 -41.86 -16.96 34.20
C THR A 224 -41.05 -18.26 34.14
N LEU A 225 -41.56 -19.26 33.40
CA LEU A 225 -40.90 -20.56 33.27
C LEU A 225 -40.46 -20.81 31.83
N THR A 226 -39.18 -21.13 31.63
CA THR A 226 -38.67 -21.71 30.38
C THR A 226 -38.52 -23.22 30.55
N LEU A 227 -39.12 -24.00 29.65
CA LEU A 227 -39.07 -25.45 29.65
C LEU A 227 -38.27 -25.94 28.46
N GLU A 228 -37.34 -26.87 28.70
CA GLU A 228 -36.48 -27.44 27.66
C GLU A 228 -36.50 -28.97 27.75
N GLY A 229 -36.98 -29.62 26.69
CA GLY A 229 -37.07 -31.08 26.59
C GLY A 229 -35.97 -31.65 25.71
N PHE A 230 -35.25 -32.65 26.21
CA PHE A 230 -34.13 -33.31 25.57
C PHE A 230 -34.35 -34.82 25.47
N TYR A 231 -33.84 -35.44 24.41
CA TYR A 231 -33.44 -36.85 24.44
C TYR A 231 -31.91 -36.91 24.48
N GLY A 232 -31.34 -37.71 25.38
CA GLY A 232 -29.90 -37.67 25.66
C GLY A 232 -29.43 -36.24 25.97
N SER A 233 -28.47 -35.74 25.19
CA SER A 233 -27.96 -34.35 25.28
C SER A 233 -28.56 -33.41 24.22
N THR A 234 -29.43 -33.88 23.34
CA THR A 234 -29.98 -33.09 22.23
C THR A 234 -31.26 -32.36 22.65
N LEU A 235 -31.29 -31.02 22.54
CA LEU A 235 -32.49 -30.21 22.75
C LEU A 235 -33.49 -30.46 21.62
N VAL A 236 -34.72 -30.84 21.98
CA VAL A 236 -35.77 -31.22 21.02
C VAL A 236 -36.86 -30.17 20.93
N LEU A 237 -37.27 -29.62 22.09
CA LEU A 237 -38.34 -28.64 22.22
C LEU A 237 -37.99 -27.63 23.31
N SER A 238 -38.25 -26.35 23.07
CA SER A 238 -38.13 -25.29 24.08
C SER A 238 -39.33 -24.34 24.02
N GLY A 239 -39.85 -23.94 25.17
CA GLY A 239 -40.94 -22.97 25.25
C GLY A 239 -40.99 -22.24 26.58
N THR A 240 -41.52 -21.02 26.56
CA THR A 240 -41.66 -20.17 27.73
C THR A 240 -43.14 -19.94 28.05
N ASP A 241 -43.53 -20.18 29.30
CA ASP A 241 -44.81 -19.75 29.85
C ASP A 241 -44.62 -18.46 30.63
N THR A 242 -45.26 -17.40 30.16
CA THR A 242 -45.17 -16.06 30.74
C THR A 242 -46.06 -15.85 31.97
N ALA A 243 -46.84 -16.86 32.37
CA ALA A 243 -47.54 -16.79 33.65
C ALA A 243 -46.54 -16.93 34.81
N PRO A 244 -46.66 -16.12 35.87
CA PRO A 244 -45.77 -16.22 37.03
C PRO A 244 -46.13 -17.45 37.88
N PHE A 245 -45.10 -18.21 38.29
CA PHE A 245 -45.27 -19.40 39.14
C PHE A 245 -44.41 -19.33 40.41
N ASN A 246 -45.01 -19.78 41.52
CA ASN A 246 -44.38 -19.71 42.84
C ASN A 246 -43.80 -21.03 43.30
N THR A 247 -44.36 -22.16 42.84
CA THR A 247 -44.08 -23.48 43.41
C THR A 247 -44.34 -24.57 42.37
N GLY A 248 -43.60 -25.67 42.42
CA GLY A 248 -43.90 -26.83 41.59
C GLY A 248 -43.44 -28.16 42.19
N HIS A 249 -43.79 -29.23 41.50
CA HIS A 249 -43.48 -30.64 41.77
C HIS A 249 -43.10 -31.28 40.43
N VAL A 250 -42.37 -32.39 40.45
CA VAL A 250 -41.99 -33.13 39.24
C VAL A 250 -42.48 -34.56 39.29
N GLY A 251 -42.54 -35.21 38.14
CA GLY A 251 -42.86 -36.63 38.07
C GLY A 251 -42.95 -37.25 36.69
N LEU A 252 -43.66 -38.37 36.62
CA LEU A 252 -43.81 -39.23 35.45
C LEU A 252 -45.21 -39.12 34.87
N TYR A 253 -45.29 -39.15 33.55
CA TYR A 253 -46.55 -39.12 32.80
C TYR A 253 -46.66 -40.35 31.89
N SER A 254 -47.81 -41.00 31.91
CA SER A 254 -48.18 -42.03 30.93
C SER A 254 -49.67 -41.96 30.58
N ASN A 255 -50.03 -42.33 29.36
CA ASN A 255 -51.41 -42.26 28.85
C ASN A 255 -51.84 -43.56 28.16
N ALA A 256 -52.32 -44.52 28.96
CA ALA A 256 -52.64 -45.91 28.59
C ALA A 256 -51.42 -46.76 28.19
N GLY A 257 -51.60 -48.08 27.98
CA GLY A 257 -50.59 -48.94 27.32
C GLY A 257 -49.45 -49.46 28.22
N THR A 258 -48.45 -50.09 27.61
CA THR A 258 -47.31 -50.70 28.31
C THR A 258 -46.07 -49.81 28.21
N THR A 259 -45.79 -49.06 29.28
CA THR A 259 -44.64 -48.15 29.39
C THR A 259 -43.80 -48.49 30.61
N ALA A 260 -42.49 -48.28 30.51
CA ALA A 260 -41.54 -48.49 31.60
C ALA A 260 -40.64 -47.26 31.78
N PHE A 261 -40.30 -46.96 33.03
CA PHE A 261 -39.42 -45.86 33.44
C PHE A 261 -38.29 -46.39 34.31
N ASP A 262 -37.06 -45.94 34.06
CA ASP A 262 -35.84 -46.34 34.76
C ASP A 262 -34.95 -45.11 35.05
N ASP A 263 -34.05 -45.18 36.03
CA ASP A 263 -33.07 -44.13 36.39
C ASP A 263 -33.65 -42.70 36.51
N ILE A 264 -34.78 -42.52 37.20
CA ILE A 264 -35.37 -41.19 37.40
C ILE A 264 -34.54 -40.37 38.40
N GLU A 265 -34.13 -39.18 38.00
CA GLU A 265 -33.30 -38.27 38.81
C GLU A 265 -33.83 -36.84 38.75
N VAL A 266 -33.68 -36.11 39.87
CA VAL A 266 -34.04 -34.69 39.98
C VAL A 266 -32.87 -33.92 40.57
N SER A 267 -32.46 -32.82 39.92
CA SER A 267 -31.41 -31.93 40.43
C SER A 267 -31.80 -30.46 40.30
N ALA A 268 -31.45 -29.65 41.30
CA ALA A 268 -31.53 -28.19 41.22
C ALA A 268 -30.24 -27.63 40.61
N TYR A 269 -30.33 -26.60 39.76
CA TYR A 269 -29.15 -25.90 39.22
C TYR A 269 -29.39 -24.39 39.09
N THR A 270 -28.33 -23.61 39.23
CA THR A 270 -28.32 -22.15 39.11
C THR A 270 -27.86 -21.74 37.71
N VAL A 271 -28.62 -20.87 37.03
CA VAL A 271 -28.25 -20.32 35.72
C VAL A 271 -27.38 -19.08 35.91
N VAL A 272 -26.16 -19.06 35.34
CA VAL A 272 -25.32 -17.86 35.27
C VAL A 272 -25.73 -17.05 34.04
N VAL A 273 -26.36 -15.89 34.24
CA VAL A 273 -26.65 -14.94 33.15
C VAL A 273 -25.38 -14.15 32.83
N PRO A 274 -24.92 -14.07 31.57
CA PRO A 274 -23.74 -13.29 31.22
C PRO A 274 -23.98 -11.80 31.50
N THR A 275 -23.03 -11.15 32.15
CA THR A 275 -23.02 -9.70 32.42
C THR A 275 -22.36 -8.94 31.27
N ILE A 276 -22.74 -7.67 31.07
CA ILE A 276 -22.07 -6.78 30.12
C ILE A 276 -20.58 -6.66 30.54
N PRO A 277 -19.62 -6.70 29.59
CA PRO A 277 -18.20 -6.62 29.93
C PRO A 277 -17.82 -5.29 30.58
N ASP A 278 -16.73 -5.32 31.35
CA ASP A 278 -16.11 -4.10 31.87
C ASP A 278 -15.53 -3.26 30.71
N ALA A 279 -15.59 -1.93 30.83
CA ALA A 279 -14.94 -1.05 29.86
C ALA A 279 -13.42 -1.27 29.86
N PRO A 280 -12.77 -1.35 28.68
CA PRO A 280 -11.32 -1.50 28.60
C PRO A 280 -10.54 -0.41 29.35
N THR A 281 -9.52 -0.82 30.10
CA THR A 281 -8.60 0.07 30.81
C THR A 281 -7.18 -0.01 30.24
N ASP A 282 -6.32 0.92 30.65
CA ASP A 282 -4.91 1.01 30.24
C ASP A 282 -4.70 1.04 28.73
N VAL A 283 -5.60 1.75 28.03
CA VAL A 283 -5.46 2.02 26.60
C VAL A 283 -4.21 2.88 26.39
N SER A 284 -3.28 2.35 25.61
CA SER A 284 -1.99 2.97 25.30
C SER A 284 -1.74 2.92 23.80
N ALA A 285 -0.89 3.84 23.31
CA ALA A 285 -0.53 3.95 21.91
C ALA A 285 0.97 3.87 21.72
N THR A 286 1.38 3.22 20.63
CA THR A 286 2.74 3.26 20.08
C THR A 286 2.66 3.65 18.60
N LEU A 287 3.78 4.09 18.03
CA LEU A 287 3.87 4.53 16.64
C LEU A 287 4.62 3.48 15.82
N PRO A 288 3.93 2.50 15.20
CA PRO A 288 4.57 1.38 14.52
C PRO A 288 5.11 1.74 13.13
N GLY A 289 4.79 2.93 12.61
CA GLY A 289 5.16 3.35 11.27
C GLY A 289 4.63 4.75 10.94
N THR A 290 5.16 5.37 9.88
CA THR A 290 4.72 6.68 9.38
C THR A 290 3.21 6.69 9.10
N GLY A 291 2.50 7.57 9.81
CA GLY A 291 1.04 7.73 9.66
C GLY A 291 0.22 6.58 10.25
N ALA A 292 0.75 5.87 11.25
CA ALA A 292 0.06 4.79 11.95
C ALA A 292 0.13 4.94 13.47
N VAL A 293 -0.90 4.43 14.15
CA VAL A 293 -0.99 4.34 15.62
C VAL A 293 -1.40 2.92 15.99
N LYS A 294 -0.58 2.23 16.78
CA LYS A 294 -0.90 0.92 17.35
C LYS A 294 -1.41 1.09 18.78
N LEU A 295 -2.66 0.74 18.99
CA LEU A 295 -3.35 0.74 20.27
C LEU A 295 -3.17 -0.61 20.96
N THR A 296 -3.01 -0.59 22.28
CA THR A 296 -2.99 -1.76 23.17
C THR A 296 -3.77 -1.46 24.44
N TRP A 297 -4.46 -2.46 25.01
CA TRP A 297 -5.25 -2.32 26.25
C TRP A 297 -5.24 -3.60 27.07
N MET A 298 -5.59 -3.54 28.35
CA MET A 298 -5.76 -4.74 29.17
C MET A 298 -7.06 -5.48 28.84
N ALA A 299 -7.06 -6.81 29.04
CA ALA A 299 -8.25 -7.61 28.80
C ALA A 299 -9.35 -7.25 29.81
N SER A 300 -10.53 -6.90 29.30
CA SER A 300 -11.72 -6.64 30.11
C SER A 300 -12.33 -7.94 30.64
N ASN A 301 -12.82 -7.94 31.88
CA ASN A 301 -13.59 -9.08 32.38
C ASN A 301 -14.85 -9.30 31.54
N HIS A 302 -15.19 -10.56 31.33
CA HIS A 302 -16.36 -11.01 30.55
C HIS A 302 -16.35 -10.65 29.05
N ALA A 303 -15.29 -10.04 28.53
CA ALA A 303 -15.18 -9.69 27.12
C ALA A 303 -14.82 -10.91 26.24
N THR A 304 -15.47 -11.02 25.08
CA THR A 304 -15.09 -12.00 24.04
C THR A 304 -14.41 -11.33 22.85
N SER A 305 -14.59 -10.02 22.67
CA SER A 305 -14.02 -9.22 21.59
C SER A 305 -14.06 -7.72 21.91
N TYR A 306 -13.51 -6.87 21.03
CA TYR A 306 -13.41 -5.42 21.21
C TYR A 306 -13.78 -4.65 19.94
N ASN A 307 -14.35 -3.46 20.10
CA ASN A 307 -14.46 -2.44 19.05
C ASN A 307 -13.48 -1.31 19.35
N VAL A 308 -12.83 -0.80 18.30
CA VAL A 308 -11.94 0.36 18.35
C VAL A 308 -12.60 1.49 17.59
N LYS A 309 -12.66 2.67 18.20
CA LYS A 309 -13.35 3.84 17.66
C LYS A 309 -12.41 5.04 17.66
N MET A 310 -12.57 5.93 16.68
CA MET A 310 -11.71 7.10 16.47
C MET A 310 -12.55 8.38 16.29
N ALA A 311 -12.02 9.51 16.71
CA ALA A 311 -12.58 10.85 16.52
C ALA A 311 -11.49 11.91 16.31
N SER A 312 -11.87 13.09 15.82
CA SER A 312 -11.02 14.28 15.75
C SER A 312 -11.09 15.19 16.99
N SER A 313 -11.94 14.84 17.97
CA SER A 313 -12.13 15.57 19.24
C SER A 313 -12.15 14.57 20.41
N ALA A 314 -11.71 15.02 21.60
CA ALA A 314 -11.69 14.21 22.82
C ALA A 314 -13.08 13.72 23.24
N ASP A 315 -14.11 14.50 22.95
CA ASP A 315 -15.51 14.20 23.31
C ASP A 315 -16.28 13.50 22.17
N GLY A 316 -15.62 13.18 21.06
CA GLY A 316 -16.23 12.56 19.89
C GLY A 316 -16.86 13.57 18.92
N PRO A 317 -17.78 13.12 18.04
CA PRO A 317 -18.35 11.77 17.96
C PRO A 317 -17.30 10.72 17.53
N PHE A 318 -17.35 9.53 18.14
CA PHE A 318 -16.45 8.41 17.82
C PHE A 318 -17.06 7.47 16.79
N THR A 319 -16.29 7.10 15.77
CA THR A 319 -16.68 6.13 14.74
C THR A 319 -15.85 4.86 14.84
N THR A 320 -16.48 3.68 14.77
CA THR A 320 -15.78 2.39 14.77
C THR A 320 -14.90 2.24 13.52
N ILE A 321 -13.65 1.82 13.71
CA ILE A 321 -12.64 1.70 12.63
C ILE A 321 -12.24 0.26 12.29
N ASN A 322 -12.62 -0.71 13.12
CA ASN A 322 -12.53 -2.14 12.79
C ASN A 322 -13.83 -2.62 12.13
N SER A 323 -13.73 -3.48 11.10
CA SER A 323 -14.89 -4.00 10.36
C SER A 323 -15.72 -5.02 11.13
N THR A 324 -15.08 -5.81 12.00
CA THR A 324 -15.71 -6.77 12.92
C THR A 324 -15.05 -6.68 14.29
N PRO A 325 -15.75 -6.97 15.40
CA PRO A 325 -15.14 -7.02 16.73
C PRO A 325 -13.91 -7.93 16.75
N ILE A 326 -12.81 -7.46 17.34
CA ILE A 326 -11.51 -8.15 17.33
C ILE A 326 -11.28 -8.89 18.64
N THR A 327 -10.68 -10.07 18.60
CA THR A 327 -10.37 -10.87 19.81
C THR A 327 -9.03 -10.52 20.44
N LEU A 328 -8.17 -9.81 19.70
CA LEU A 328 -6.87 -9.34 20.19
C LEU A 328 -7.00 -8.05 21.00
N ASN A 329 -6.11 -7.90 21.97
CA ASN A 329 -5.95 -6.71 22.81
C ASN A 329 -5.09 -5.62 22.15
N SER A 330 -5.08 -5.58 20.81
CA SER A 330 -4.31 -4.60 20.06
C SER A 330 -4.92 -4.33 18.69
N PHE A 331 -4.77 -3.11 18.20
CA PHE A 331 -5.22 -2.70 16.87
C PHE A 331 -4.31 -1.62 16.28
N THR A 332 -3.98 -1.72 14.99
CA THR A 332 -3.20 -0.69 14.29
C THR A 332 -4.10 0.11 13.37
N ALA A 333 -4.31 1.39 13.70
CA ALA A 333 -4.91 2.36 12.81
C ALA A 333 -3.85 2.88 11.83
N SER A 334 -4.08 2.69 10.54
CA SER A 334 -3.15 3.06 9.46
C SER A 334 -3.74 4.20 8.60
N ASN A 335 -2.91 4.77 7.71
CA ASN A 335 -3.30 5.82 6.76
C ASN A 335 -3.83 7.09 7.44
N LEU A 336 -3.29 7.40 8.63
CA LEU A 336 -3.61 8.62 9.36
C LEU A 336 -2.68 9.76 8.89
N THR A 337 -3.23 10.97 8.81
CA THR A 337 -2.45 12.17 8.49
C THR A 337 -1.42 12.44 9.58
N VAL A 338 -0.15 12.49 9.19
CA VAL A 338 0.97 12.84 10.10
C VAL A 338 0.76 14.23 10.68
N GLY A 339 1.00 14.40 11.98
CA GLY A 339 0.82 15.66 12.71
C GLY A 339 -0.62 16.00 13.12
N GLN A 340 -1.63 15.28 12.59
CA GLN A 340 -3.02 15.44 13.02
C GLN A 340 -3.27 14.70 14.33
N THR A 341 -3.93 15.35 15.30
CA THR A 341 -4.35 14.69 16.54
C THR A 341 -5.61 13.87 16.30
N TYR A 342 -5.60 12.62 16.74
CA TYR A 342 -6.74 11.70 16.77
C TYR A 342 -7.00 11.23 18.19
N TYR A 343 -8.26 10.96 18.50
CA TYR A 343 -8.69 10.43 19.78
C TYR A 343 -9.27 9.03 19.59
N PHE A 344 -8.83 8.09 20.42
CA PHE A 344 -9.22 6.69 20.35
C PHE A 344 -9.92 6.24 21.63
N VAL A 345 -10.96 5.44 21.46
CA VAL A 345 -11.60 4.70 22.54
C VAL A 345 -11.81 3.26 22.14
N VAL A 346 -11.82 2.37 23.14
CA VAL A 346 -12.06 0.94 22.95
C VAL A 346 -13.23 0.51 23.81
N SER A 347 -14.10 -0.34 23.30
CA SER A 347 -15.21 -0.96 24.02
C SER A 347 -15.12 -2.47 23.91
N ALA A 348 -15.50 -3.19 24.97
CA ALA A 348 -15.53 -4.64 25.03
C ALA A 348 -16.92 -5.16 24.64
N VAL A 349 -16.98 -6.35 24.04
CA VAL A 349 -18.20 -6.95 23.50
C VAL A 349 -18.29 -8.41 23.91
N ASN A 350 -19.49 -8.84 24.34
CA ASN A 350 -19.87 -10.25 24.50
C ASN A 350 -21.35 -10.47 24.13
N ALA A 351 -21.90 -11.64 24.44
CA ALA A 351 -23.30 -11.99 24.15
C ALA A 351 -24.35 -11.15 24.93
N ALA A 352 -23.96 -10.54 26.06
CA ALA A 352 -24.82 -9.65 26.84
C ALA A 352 -24.83 -8.20 26.31
N GLY A 353 -23.84 -7.82 25.49
CA GLY A 353 -23.81 -6.51 24.82
C GLY A 353 -22.40 -5.90 24.75
N GLU A 354 -22.36 -4.62 24.36
CA GLU A 354 -21.16 -3.79 24.31
C GLU A 354 -21.03 -2.96 25.59
N SER A 355 -19.81 -2.87 26.14
CA SER A 355 -19.49 -2.06 27.31
C SER A 355 -19.53 -0.56 27.01
N GLY A 356 -19.38 0.25 28.06
CA GLY A 356 -18.95 1.64 27.89
C GLY A 356 -17.59 1.73 27.19
N ASN A 357 -17.33 2.88 26.54
CA ASN A 357 -16.01 3.19 25.99
C ASN A 357 -14.97 3.34 27.12
N SER A 358 -13.71 3.01 26.81
CA SER A 358 -12.57 3.35 27.65
C SER A 358 -12.55 4.86 27.96
N SER A 359 -12.22 5.21 29.20
CA SER A 359 -12.13 6.60 29.65
C SER A 359 -10.83 6.84 30.43
N PRO A 360 -10.11 7.94 30.17
CA PRO A 360 -10.39 8.97 29.16
C PRO A 360 -10.10 8.48 27.72
N ALA A 361 -10.55 9.24 26.72
CA ALA A 361 -10.16 8.99 25.33
C ALA A 361 -8.65 9.18 25.15
N LEU A 362 -7.99 8.24 24.49
CA LEU A 362 -6.55 8.28 24.25
C LEU A 362 -6.24 9.19 23.06
N SER A 363 -5.56 10.30 23.32
CA SER A 363 -5.02 11.16 22.27
C SER A 363 -3.74 10.55 21.68
N ALA A 364 -3.64 10.49 20.36
CA ALA A 364 -2.42 10.13 19.64
C ALA A 364 -2.23 10.99 18.39
N VAL A 365 -0.97 11.35 18.11
CA VAL A 365 -0.58 12.13 16.93
C VAL A 365 0.38 11.27 16.11
N PRO A 366 -0.03 10.75 14.94
CA PRO A 366 0.86 9.99 14.07
C PRO A 366 2.08 10.83 13.69
N GLN A 367 3.27 10.26 13.80
CA GLN A 367 4.54 10.90 13.48
C GLN A 367 5.17 10.25 12.25
N PRO A 368 6.12 10.92 11.58
CA PRO A 368 7.04 10.22 10.70
C PRO A 368 7.91 9.23 11.50
N ASN A 369 8.37 8.16 10.86
CA ASN A 369 9.43 7.33 11.44
C ASN A 369 10.65 8.21 11.75
N PRO A 370 11.27 8.08 12.93
CA PRO A 370 12.54 8.75 13.18
C PRO A 370 13.57 8.28 12.15
N PRO A 371 14.43 9.16 11.61
CA PRO A 371 15.44 8.74 10.67
C PRO A 371 16.37 7.67 11.25
N VAL A 372 16.72 6.69 10.43
CA VAL A 372 17.73 5.68 10.79
C VAL A 372 19.10 6.22 10.42
N THR A 373 19.89 6.54 11.44
CA THR A 373 21.25 7.04 11.25
C THR A 373 22.23 5.91 10.96
N VAL A 374 23.08 6.08 9.93
CA VAL A 374 24.16 5.17 9.57
C VAL A 374 25.50 5.92 9.51
N THR A 375 26.59 5.24 9.85
CA THR A 375 27.95 5.86 9.92
C THR A 375 28.91 5.35 8.88
N ASN A 376 28.53 4.33 8.10
CA ASN A 376 29.37 3.72 7.08
C ASN A 376 28.54 2.93 6.05
N SER A 377 29.17 2.54 4.95
CA SER A 377 28.54 1.81 3.84
C SER A 377 27.95 0.46 4.23
N THR A 378 28.55 -0.28 5.17
CA THR A 378 28.04 -1.58 5.60
C THR A 378 26.68 -1.42 6.29
N GLN A 379 26.57 -0.46 7.19
CA GLN A 379 25.31 -0.12 7.84
C GLN A 379 24.28 0.40 6.84
N LEU A 380 24.68 1.31 5.94
CA LEU A 380 23.79 1.83 4.90
C LEU A 380 23.23 0.71 4.02
N ALA A 381 24.07 -0.23 3.58
CA ALA A 381 23.64 -1.37 2.78
C ALA A 381 22.69 -2.32 3.55
N GLN A 382 22.91 -2.51 4.86
CA GLN A 382 22.04 -3.32 5.71
C GLN A 382 20.67 -2.65 5.91
N VAL A 383 20.66 -1.36 6.25
CA VAL A 383 19.43 -0.59 6.47
C VAL A 383 18.62 -0.49 5.18
N LEU A 384 19.25 -0.20 4.04
CA LEU A 384 18.54 -0.12 2.75
C LEU A 384 17.88 -1.44 2.34
N LYS A 385 18.51 -2.59 2.60
CA LYS A 385 17.92 -3.90 2.31
C LYS A 385 16.69 -4.20 3.17
N ALA A 386 16.58 -3.58 4.33
CA ALA A 386 15.46 -3.75 5.27
C ALA A 386 14.45 -2.59 5.24
N ALA A 387 14.69 -1.56 4.41
CA ALA A 387 13.90 -0.35 4.40
C ALA A 387 12.47 -0.61 3.91
N ALA A 388 11.50 0.01 4.58
CA ALA A 388 10.10 0.03 4.21
C ALA A 388 9.72 1.38 3.57
N PRO A 389 8.62 1.45 2.79
CA PRO A 389 8.13 2.71 2.25
C PRO A 389 7.95 3.80 3.31
N GLY A 390 8.59 4.95 3.10
CA GLY A 390 8.57 6.12 3.99
C GLY A 390 9.73 6.20 4.98
N ASP A 391 10.65 5.24 4.97
CA ASP A 391 11.84 5.31 5.80
C ASP A 391 12.79 6.41 5.33
N VAL A 392 13.36 7.13 6.30
CA VAL A 392 14.42 8.12 6.09
C VAL A 392 15.71 7.55 6.66
N ILE A 393 16.76 7.49 5.85
CA ILE A 393 18.09 7.00 6.22
C ILE A 393 19.03 8.19 6.19
N GLU A 394 19.59 8.53 7.35
CA GLU A 394 20.51 9.66 7.51
C GLU A 394 21.96 9.18 7.57
N LEU A 395 22.78 9.71 6.66
CA LEU A 395 24.20 9.42 6.60
C LEU A 395 24.95 10.42 7.47
N GLU A 396 25.64 9.93 8.51
CA GLU A 396 26.58 10.76 9.27
C GLU A 396 27.74 11.23 8.38
N ASN A 397 28.40 12.29 8.82
CA ASN A 397 29.57 12.85 8.15
C ASN A 397 30.67 11.78 7.99
N GLY A 398 31.23 11.65 6.80
CA GLY A 398 32.30 10.70 6.54
C GLY A 398 32.32 10.17 5.12
N SER A 399 33.23 9.24 4.88
CA SER A 399 33.41 8.60 3.58
C SER A 399 32.60 7.31 3.46
N TYR A 400 31.96 7.14 2.31
CA TYR A 400 31.17 5.97 1.95
C TYR A 400 31.76 5.35 0.68
N ALA A 401 31.90 4.03 0.69
CA ALA A 401 32.06 3.22 -0.50
C ALA A 401 30.69 2.83 -1.07
N GLY A 402 30.65 2.66 -2.38
CA GLY A 402 29.50 2.18 -3.13
C GLY A 402 29.22 0.69 -2.95
N PHE A 403 27.96 0.31 -3.17
CA PHE A 403 27.45 -1.06 -3.10
C PHE A 403 26.18 -1.19 -3.94
N GLY A 404 25.70 -2.42 -4.16
CA GLY A 404 24.47 -2.70 -4.89
C GLY A 404 23.32 -3.14 -3.98
N VAL A 405 22.10 -2.70 -4.31
CA VAL A 405 20.85 -3.19 -3.73
C VAL A 405 19.87 -3.58 -4.85
N THR A 406 18.97 -4.52 -4.55
CA THR A 406 18.00 -5.03 -5.52
C THR A 406 16.64 -5.18 -4.86
N GLY A 407 15.57 -4.78 -5.55
CA GLY A 407 14.20 -4.99 -5.08
C GLY A 407 13.79 -4.09 -3.91
N VAL A 408 14.46 -2.96 -3.69
CA VAL A 408 14.10 -2.02 -2.62
C VAL A 408 13.10 -1.01 -3.19
N ASN A 409 11.92 -0.92 -2.59
CA ASN A 409 10.81 -0.16 -3.16
C ASN A 409 10.13 0.68 -2.08
N GLY A 410 10.10 1.99 -2.28
CA GLY A 410 9.16 2.88 -1.60
C GLY A 410 7.77 2.81 -2.24
N SER A 411 6.98 3.87 -2.04
CA SER A 411 5.70 4.06 -2.73
C SER A 411 5.53 5.53 -3.13
N PRO A 412 4.61 5.88 -4.06
CA PRO A 412 4.37 7.27 -4.46
C PRO A 412 4.19 8.23 -3.28
N ASP A 413 3.41 7.82 -2.28
CA ASP A 413 3.09 8.65 -1.11
C ASP A 413 4.13 8.53 0.02
N LYS A 414 4.97 7.49 -0.02
CA LYS A 414 5.96 7.17 1.00
C LYS A 414 7.27 6.72 0.34
N PRO A 415 8.02 7.62 -0.31
CA PRO A 415 9.32 7.28 -0.87
C PRO A 415 10.31 6.96 0.26
N ILE A 416 11.31 6.12 -0.03
CA ILE A 416 12.46 5.95 0.86
C ILE A 416 13.42 7.11 0.59
N VAL A 417 13.91 7.78 1.63
CA VAL A 417 14.82 8.92 1.49
C VAL A 417 16.18 8.56 2.06
N ILE A 418 17.23 8.71 1.25
CA ILE A 418 18.63 8.58 1.65
C ILE A 418 19.22 9.99 1.62
N ARG A 419 19.63 10.53 2.77
CA ARG A 419 20.16 11.88 2.84
C ARG A 419 21.40 12.01 3.70
N ALA A 420 22.29 12.92 3.34
CA ALA A 420 23.34 13.35 4.27
C ALA A 420 22.70 14.09 5.46
N LYS A 421 23.14 13.80 6.68
CA LYS A 421 22.69 14.51 7.87
C LYS A 421 23.09 15.99 7.84
N ASN A 422 24.29 16.26 7.34
CA ASN A 422 24.76 17.60 7.02
C ASN A 422 25.09 17.64 5.53
N LYS A 423 24.48 18.57 4.80
CA LYS A 423 24.61 18.67 3.33
C LYS A 423 26.07 18.68 2.90
N GLY A 424 26.42 17.79 1.96
CA GLY A 424 27.76 17.61 1.40
C GLY A 424 28.75 16.86 2.29
N MET A 425 28.41 16.55 3.55
CA MET A 425 29.37 15.97 4.49
C MET A 425 29.40 14.44 4.50
N ALA A 426 28.43 13.79 3.83
CA ALA A 426 28.50 12.37 3.51
C ALA A 426 29.01 12.20 2.08
N VAL A 427 30.20 11.62 1.93
CA VAL A 427 30.97 11.67 0.68
C VAL A 427 31.18 10.26 0.13
N PHE A 428 30.65 9.97 -1.06
CA PHE A 428 31.05 8.79 -1.84
C PHE A 428 32.30 9.11 -2.63
N ASN A 429 33.45 8.53 -2.26
CA ASN A 429 34.75 8.85 -2.88
C ASN A 429 35.58 7.63 -3.33
N ALA A 430 35.08 6.41 -3.11
CA ALA A 430 35.75 5.18 -3.52
C ALA A 430 35.08 4.52 -4.74
N THR A 431 33.77 4.24 -4.64
CA THR A 431 32.97 3.56 -5.67
C THR A 431 31.51 4.04 -5.62
N GLY A 432 30.72 3.69 -6.63
CA GLY A 432 29.33 4.11 -6.79
C GLY A 432 28.25 3.21 -6.18
N ILE A 433 27.08 3.80 -5.90
CA ILE A 433 25.88 3.09 -5.45
C ILE A 433 25.02 2.62 -6.63
N ARG A 434 24.53 1.39 -6.57
CA ARG A 434 23.71 0.77 -7.62
C ARG A 434 22.37 0.29 -7.07
N PHE A 435 21.31 0.69 -7.75
CA PHE A 435 19.96 0.18 -7.56
C PHE A 435 19.59 -0.72 -8.73
N THR A 436 18.93 -1.83 -8.45
CA THR A 436 18.43 -2.76 -9.47
C THR A 436 16.99 -3.13 -9.14
N ASN A 437 16.07 -3.03 -10.10
CA ASN A 437 14.65 -3.33 -9.92
C ASN A 437 14.07 -2.67 -8.64
N SER A 438 14.39 -1.38 -8.45
CA SER A 438 14.05 -0.60 -7.27
C SER A 438 13.24 0.62 -7.67
N SER A 439 12.46 1.19 -6.73
CA SER A 439 11.58 2.31 -7.05
C SER A 439 11.27 3.22 -5.87
N TYR A 440 10.88 4.47 -6.18
CA TYR A 440 10.48 5.47 -5.19
C TYR A 440 11.54 5.70 -4.10
N ILE A 441 12.80 5.84 -4.52
CA ILE A 441 13.93 6.16 -3.64
C ILE A 441 14.49 7.52 -4.03
N THR A 442 14.63 8.42 -3.04
CA THR A 442 15.27 9.73 -3.20
C THR A 442 16.66 9.71 -2.57
N MET A 443 17.68 10.11 -3.33
CA MET A 443 19.05 10.36 -2.85
C MET A 443 19.33 11.85 -2.86
N GLN A 444 19.65 12.43 -1.70
CA GLN A 444 19.84 13.87 -1.58
C GLN A 444 20.92 14.32 -0.61
N ASP A 445 21.40 15.54 -0.82
CA ASP A 445 22.36 16.23 0.04
C ASP A 445 23.74 15.55 0.13
N ILE A 446 24.03 14.59 -0.74
CA ILE A 446 25.25 13.76 -0.74
C ILE A 446 26.31 14.38 -1.67
N GLU A 447 27.57 14.24 -1.30
CA GLU A 447 28.70 14.52 -2.19
C GLU A 447 29.18 13.22 -2.85
N PHE A 448 29.43 13.29 -4.16
CA PHE A 448 30.06 12.25 -4.95
C PHE A 448 31.37 12.80 -5.53
N SER A 449 32.50 12.28 -5.05
CA SER A 449 33.83 12.65 -5.51
C SER A 449 34.43 11.52 -6.35
N MET A 450 34.31 11.60 -7.67
CA MET A 450 34.55 10.45 -8.55
C MET A 450 36.03 10.15 -8.78
N SER A 451 36.56 9.13 -8.12
CA SER A 451 37.88 8.60 -8.50
C SER A 451 37.80 7.72 -9.75
N SER A 452 38.93 7.57 -10.42
CA SER A 452 39.09 6.68 -11.57
C SER A 452 39.02 5.19 -11.24
N ALA A 453 38.90 4.84 -9.95
CA ALA A 453 38.77 3.45 -9.51
C ALA A 453 37.38 2.84 -9.84
N ALA A 454 36.40 3.66 -10.23
CA ALA A 454 35.05 3.22 -10.54
C ALA A 454 34.39 4.00 -11.67
N THR A 455 33.37 3.40 -12.28
CA THR A 455 32.46 4.03 -13.24
C THR A 455 31.01 3.73 -12.86
N ASN A 456 30.06 4.54 -13.35
CA ASN A 456 28.63 4.46 -13.06
C ASN A 456 28.35 4.70 -11.56
N TRP A 457 28.69 5.92 -11.10
CA TRP A 457 28.71 6.27 -9.67
C TRP A 457 27.34 6.23 -9.00
N VAL A 458 26.29 6.61 -9.73
CA VAL A 458 24.91 6.33 -9.40
C VAL A 458 24.34 5.54 -10.56
N ARG A 459 24.02 4.26 -10.34
CA ARG A 459 23.46 3.40 -11.39
C ARG A 459 22.05 2.94 -11.04
N LEU A 460 21.11 3.19 -11.94
CA LEU A 460 19.71 2.83 -11.84
C LEU A 460 19.41 1.79 -12.92
N THR A 461 19.46 0.49 -12.57
CA THR A 461 19.20 -0.60 -13.53
C THR A 461 17.76 -1.12 -13.36
N GLY A 462 16.94 -1.07 -14.40
CA GLY A 462 15.53 -1.51 -14.37
C GLY A 462 14.73 -0.88 -13.23
N SER A 463 15.12 0.34 -12.84
CA SER A 463 14.58 1.06 -11.69
C SER A 463 13.73 2.22 -12.19
N HIS A 464 12.70 2.58 -11.44
CA HIS A 464 11.75 3.60 -11.87
C HIS A 464 11.31 4.51 -10.72
N HIS A 465 10.88 5.73 -11.03
CA HIS A 465 10.50 6.71 -10.00
C HIS A 465 11.62 6.97 -8.97
N MET A 466 12.88 6.79 -9.38
CA MET A 466 14.04 7.16 -8.57
C MET A 466 14.26 8.67 -8.66
N ARG A 467 14.72 9.29 -7.58
CA ARG A 467 15.06 10.71 -7.56
C ARG A 467 16.49 10.93 -7.08
N VAL A 468 17.31 11.62 -7.87
CA VAL A 468 18.68 12.01 -7.50
C VAL A 468 18.70 13.52 -7.43
N THR A 469 18.69 14.10 -6.23
CA THR A 469 18.43 15.54 -6.06
C THR A 469 19.32 16.25 -5.05
N ASN A 470 19.67 17.52 -5.31
CA ASN A 470 20.44 18.35 -4.36
C ASN A 470 21.80 17.75 -3.95
N ASN A 471 22.44 17.00 -4.84
CA ASN A 471 23.75 16.41 -4.61
C ASN A 471 24.85 17.22 -5.32
N TYR A 472 26.08 17.03 -4.86
CA TYR A 472 27.27 17.63 -5.44
C TYR A 472 28.15 16.54 -6.07
N PHE A 473 28.35 16.61 -7.39
CA PHE A 473 29.17 15.67 -8.15
C PHE A 473 30.39 16.39 -8.69
N HIS A 474 31.59 15.87 -8.43
CA HIS A 474 32.82 16.42 -8.98
C HIS A 474 33.95 15.40 -9.06
N SER A 475 34.92 15.63 -9.95
CA SER A 475 36.16 14.85 -9.90
C SER A 475 37.03 15.29 -8.72
N PRO A 476 37.84 14.40 -8.13
CA PRO A 476 38.90 14.78 -7.21
C PRO A 476 39.97 15.58 -7.96
N GLY A 477 40.73 16.43 -7.25
CA GLY A 477 41.79 17.24 -7.85
C GLY A 477 42.93 16.44 -8.51
N THR A 478 42.98 15.12 -8.31
CA THR A 478 43.94 14.19 -8.93
C THR A 478 43.45 13.56 -10.23
N ALA A 479 42.19 13.78 -10.63
CA ALA A 479 41.62 13.20 -11.85
C ALA A 479 42.26 13.81 -13.11
N THR A 480 42.42 12.97 -14.13
CA THR A 480 43.01 13.35 -15.42
C THR A 480 42.21 12.74 -16.58
N SER A 481 42.42 13.26 -17.78
CA SER A 481 41.82 12.75 -19.03
C SER A 481 42.21 11.30 -19.36
N ALA A 482 43.20 10.72 -18.68
CA ALA A 482 43.57 9.30 -18.85
C ALA A 482 42.52 8.33 -18.29
N THR A 483 41.52 8.85 -17.56
CA THR A 483 40.52 8.06 -16.85
C THR A 483 39.14 8.32 -17.42
N LYS A 484 38.23 7.33 -17.34
CA LYS A 484 36.88 7.39 -17.92
C LYS A 484 35.82 6.97 -16.92
N SER A 485 34.85 7.84 -16.63
CA SER A 485 33.69 7.49 -15.81
C SER A 485 32.38 8.13 -16.32
N THR A 486 31.28 7.43 -16.07
CA THR A 486 29.93 7.99 -16.13
C THR A 486 29.44 8.24 -14.72
N TRP A 487 28.93 9.43 -14.41
CA TRP A 487 28.52 9.77 -13.04
C TRP A 487 27.15 9.21 -12.71
N VAL A 488 26.16 9.40 -13.59
CA VAL A 488 24.83 8.79 -13.47
C VAL A 488 24.53 7.93 -14.69
N LEU A 489 24.19 6.66 -14.48
CA LEU A 489 23.77 5.73 -15.52
C LEU A 489 22.37 5.19 -15.23
N ILE A 490 21.46 5.36 -16.17
CA ILE A 490 20.10 4.81 -16.13
C ILE A 490 20.01 3.77 -17.24
N ASP A 491 19.73 2.50 -16.90
CA ASP A 491 19.75 1.38 -17.84
C ASP A 491 18.80 0.25 -17.45
N GLY A 492 18.81 -0.84 -18.21
CA GLY A 492 18.05 -2.05 -17.87
C GLY A 492 16.58 -2.04 -18.30
N GLN A 493 15.97 -3.22 -18.20
CA GLN A 493 14.60 -3.47 -18.65
C GLN A 493 13.59 -2.82 -17.69
N ASN A 494 12.51 -2.26 -18.21
CA ASN A 494 11.47 -1.56 -17.46
C ASN A 494 11.99 -0.37 -16.62
N SER A 495 13.08 0.27 -17.03
CA SER A 495 13.55 1.53 -16.42
C SER A 495 12.76 2.70 -16.97
N HIS A 496 12.19 3.54 -16.09
CA HIS A 496 11.39 4.68 -16.54
C HIS A 496 11.10 5.69 -15.42
N GLN A 497 10.68 6.92 -15.80
CA GLN A 497 10.18 7.93 -14.87
C GLN A 497 11.16 8.27 -13.73
N ASN A 498 12.46 8.17 -13.97
CA ASN A 498 13.47 8.61 -13.03
C ASN A 498 13.68 10.12 -13.17
N ARG A 499 13.99 10.79 -12.06
CA ARG A 499 14.18 12.24 -12.02
C ARG A 499 15.55 12.60 -11.46
N ILE A 500 16.33 13.33 -12.23
CA ILE A 500 17.63 13.85 -11.81
C ILE A 500 17.51 15.37 -11.74
N ASP A 501 17.55 15.96 -10.54
CA ASP A 501 17.21 17.38 -10.38
C ASP A 501 18.01 18.15 -9.33
N HIS A 502 18.20 19.46 -9.50
CA HIS A 502 18.88 20.31 -8.51
C HIS A 502 20.31 19.87 -8.13
N ASN A 503 21.00 19.13 -8.98
CA ASN A 503 22.38 18.72 -8.71
C ASN A 503 23.38 19.72 -9.31
N LEU A 504 24.50 19.90 -8.61
CA LEU A 504 25.68 20.55 -9.16
C LEU A 504 26.65 19.48 -9.63
N MET A 505 26.93 19.45 -10.93
CA MET A 505 27.85 18.51 -11.57
C MET A 505 28.99 19.30 -12.23
N GLU A 506 30.15 19.36 -11.60
CA GLU A 506 31.21 20.25 -12.07
C GLU A 506 32.62 19.67 -11.99
N ASN A 507 33.54 20.32 -12.71
CA ASN A 507 34.95 19.96 -12.68
C ASN A 507 35.18 18.50 -13.05
N LYS A 508 34.44 18.02 -14.07
CA LYS A 508 34.64 16.69 -14.64
C LYS A 508 35.97 16.65 -15.37
N LYS A 509 37.02 16.16 -14.70
CA LYS A 509 38.40 16.09 -15.23
C LYS A 509 38.77 14.73 -15.82
N ASP A 510 37.87 13.75 -15.70
CA ASP A 510 37.94 12.44 -16.34
C ASP A 510 36.97 12.36 -17.54
N THR A 511 37.37 11.64 -18.60
CA THR A 511 36.54 11.41 -19.79
C THR A 511 35.25 10.65 -19.46
N GLY A 512 34.32 10.56 -20.40
CA GLY A 512 32.98 10.01 -20.16
C GLY A 512 31.95 11.11 -19.90
N LYS A 513 30.79 10.74 -19.36
CA LYS A 513 29.59 11.58 -19.36
C LYS A 513 29.16 11.95 -17.95
N PHE A 514 28.52 13.10 -17.78
CA PHE A 514 27.79 13.38 -16.55
C PHE A 514 26.66 12.37 -16.40
N ILE A 515 25.82 12.22 -17.43
CA ILE A 515 24.65 11.37 -17.39
C ILE A 515 24.52 10.57 -18.68
N THR A 516 24.21 9.27 -18.55
CA THR A 516 23.82 8.41 -19.66
C THR A 516 22.46 7.79 -19.38
N PHE A 517 21.53 8.00 -20.31
CA PHE A 517 20.26 7.30 -20.39
C PHE A 517 20.42 6.19 -21.42
N ASP A 518 20.29 4.95 -21.00
CA ASP A 518 20.53 3.76 -21.81
C ASP A 518 19.33 2.82 -21.69
N GLY A 519 19.51 1.52 -21.88
CA GLY A 519 18.43 0.56 -21.67
C GLY A 519 18.91 -0.88 -21.68
N PHE A 520 18.09 -1.76 -22.22
CA PHE A 520 18.32 -3.20 -22.29
C PHE A 520 18.46 -3.67 -23.74
N ARG A 521 19.36 -4.63 -23.95
CA ARG A 521 19.66 -5.21 -25.25
C ARG A 521 19.82 -6.72 -25.11
N ASP A 522 19.02 -7.48 -25.83
CA ASP A 522 19.26 -8.89 -26.17
C ASP A 522 19.24 -9.03 -27.69
N THR A 523 20.42 -8.88 -28.30
CA THR A 523 20.59 -8.97 -29.75
C THR A 523 20.24 -10.36 -30.29
N ALA A 524 20.41 -11.42 -29.50
CA ALA A 524 20.09 -12.77 -29.95
C ALA A 524 18.57 -13.00 -29.99
N ALA A 525 17.85 -12.44 -29.01
CA ALA A 525 16.39 -12.48 -28.97
C ALA A 525 15.71 -11.38 -29.79
N GLY A 526 16.46 -10.38 -30.28
CA GLY A 526 15.91 -9.21 -30.95
C GLY A 526 15.12 -8.28 -30.03
N ILE A 527 15.43 -8.28 -28.73
CA ILE A 527 14.74 -7.47 -27.72
C ILE A 527 15.59 -6.24 -27.42
N TYR A 528 15.00 -5.07 -27.63
CA TYR A 528 15.62 -3.78 -27.35
C TYR A 528 14.64 -2.92 -26.56
N GLU A 529 15.12 -2.33 -25.48
CA GLU A 529 14.36 -1.40 -24.66
C GLU A 529 15.26 -0.23 -24.30
N ILE A 530 14.69 0.96 -24.28
CA ILE A 530 15.36 2.17 -23.78
C ILE A 530 14.62 2.65 -22.55
N THR A 531 15.32 3.26 -21.61
CA THR A 531 14.67 3.91 -20.46
C THR A 531 13.70 4.99 -20.95
N GLN A 532 12.51 5.08 -20.33
CA GLN A 532 11.43 5.94 -20.83
C GLN A 532 10.96 7.01 -19.85
N ASN A 533 10.56 8.17 -20.37
CA ASN A 533 9.95 9.26 -19.60
C ASN A 533 10.81 9.76 -18.43
N ASP A 534 12.14 9.62 -18.52
CA ASP A 534 13.02 10.17 -17.51
C ASP A 534 13.12 11.70 -17.64
N MET A 535 13.27 12.37 -16.50
CA MET A 535 13.29 13.81 -16.38
C MET A 535 14.63 14.30 -15.84
N LEU A 536 15.24 15.26 -16.52
CA LEU A 536 16.45 15.94 -16.10
C LEU A 536 16.22 17.44 -16.00
N GLU A 537 16.21 17.98 -14.78
CA GLU A 537 15.84 19.39 -14.60
C GLU A 537 16.49 20.15 -13.44
N TYR A 538 16.67 21.45 -13.60
CA TYR A 538 17.26 22.32 -12.56
C TYR A 538 18.69 21.94 -12.15
N ASN A 539 19.46 21.27 -13.02
CA ASN A 539 20.85 20.92 -12.75
C ASN A 539 21.81 21.95 -13.35
N ILE A 540 23.02 22.01 -12.79
CA ILE A 540 24.13 22.80 -13.33
C ILE A 540 25.24 21.82 -13.73
N PHE A 541 25.56 21.81 -15.03
CA PHE A 541 26.68 21.06 -15.60
C PHE A 541 27.76 22.03 -15.99
N ARG A 542 28.96 21.90 -15.43
CA ARG A 542 30.01 22.87 -15.76
C ARG A 542 31.45 22.39 -15.71
N ASN A 543 32.30 23.15 -16.39
CA ASN A 543 33.74 23.05 -16.30
C ASN A 543 34.28 21.63 -16.57
N THR A 544 33.94 21.07 -17.71
CA THR A 544 34.56 19.81 -18.14
C THR A 544 36.04 20.02 -18.49
N LEU A 545 36.76 18.92 -18.66
CA LEU A 545 38.05 18.90 -19.33
C LEU A 545 37.97 19.46 -20.78
N PRO A 546 39.11 19.89 -21.37
CA PRO A 546 39.17 20.37 -22.76
C PRO A 546 38.68 19.34 -23.77
N ARG A 547 38.41 19.75 -25.01
CA ARG A 547 37.92 18.87 -26.07
C ARG A 547 38.74 17.58 -26.20
N GLN A 548 38.04 16.44 -26.18
CA GLN A 548 38.61 15.11 -26.41
C GLN A 548 38.23 14.60 -27.79
N GLU A 549 38.92 13.56 -28.25
CA GLU A 549 38.65 12.94 -29.55
C GLU A 549 37.24 12.35 -29.65
N ASN A 550 36.75 11.70 -28.59
CA ASN A 550 35.41 11.12 -28.53
C ASN A 550 35.03 10.72 -27.09
N GLU A 551 33.80 10.25 -26.93
CA GLU A 551 33.29 9.55 -25.75
C GLU A 551 33.31 10.38 -24.47
N SER A 552 33.23 11.70 -24.60
CA SER A 552 33.21 12.65 -23.48
C SER A 552 32.02 13.61 -23.56
N GLU A 553 30.91 13.18 -24.17
CA GLU A 553 29.67 13.96 -24.25
C GLU A 553 29.20 14.37 -22.85
N GLY A 554 28.61 15.57 -22.70
CA GLY A 554 28.05 15.99 -21.41
C GLY A 554 26.94 15.03 -20.96
N ILE A 555 25.92 14.89 -21.80
CA ILE A 555 24.80 13.96 -21.63
C ILE A 555 24.67 13.07 -22.87
N ARG A 556 24.34 11.79 -22.67
CA ARG A 556 23.95 10.90 -23.76
C ARG A 556 22.57 10.29 -23.53
N LEU A 557 21.68 10.43 -24.53
CA LEU A 557 20.33 9.87 -24.54
C LEU A 557 20.24 8.71 -25.55
N GLY A 558 20.54 7.50 -25.09
CA GLY A 558 20.54 6.28 -25.90
C GLY A 558 21.92 5.93 -26.46
N VAL A 559 21.92 5.01 -27.41
CA VAL A 559 23.12 4.49 -28.08
C VAL A 559 22.73 3.92 -29.44
N SER A 560 23.70 3.66 -30.31
CA SER A 560 23.51 3.12 -31.67
C SER A 560 22.52 1.95 -31.77
N ASP A 561 22.51 1.05 -30.78
CA ASP A 561 21.61 -0.10 -30.78
C ASP A 561 20.16 0.24 -30.43
N LEU A 562 19.91 1.41 -29.82
CA LEU A 562 18.62 1.85 -29.30
C LEU A 562 18.04 3.08 -30.01
N VAL A 563 18.72 3.61 -31.04
CA VAL A 563 18.36 4.89 -31.70
C VAL A 563 16.94 4.91 -32.28
N HIS A 564 16.45 3.74 -32.69
CA HIS A 564 15.12 3.55 -33.30
C HIS A 564 13.98 3.53 -32.27
N LEU A 565 14.29 3.56 -30.97
CA LEU A 565 13.31 3.51 -29.89
C LEU A 565 12.97 4.90 -29.37
N ASN A 566 11.72 5.08 -28.96
CA ASN A 566 11.24 6.29 -28.32
C ASN A 566 11.56 6.27 -26.83
N ALA A 567 12.36 7.23 -26.36
CA ALA A 567 12.69 7.39 -24.96
C ALA A 567 11.75 8.37 -24.25
N TYR A 568 11.20 9.36 -24.95
CA TYR A 568 10.34 10.39 -24.32
C TYR A 568 11.03 11.10 -23.14
N ALA A 569 12.37 11.18 -23.14
CA ALA A 569 13.11 11.85 -22.08
C ALA A 569 12.91 13.36 -22.20
N VAL A 570 12.87 14.05 -21.06
CA VAL A 570 12.73 15.50 -20.98
C VAL A 570 13.95 16.09 -20.27
N ILE A 571 14.67 16.97 -20.96
CA ILE A 571 15.78 17.75 -20.41
C ILE A 571 15.34 19.21 -20.38
N GLN A 572 15.11 19.76 -19.17
CA GLN A 572 14.60 21.12 -19.02
C GLN A 572 15.18 21.94 -17.88
N TYR A 573 15.21 23.27 -18.00
CA TYR A 573 15.63 24.16 -16.91
C TYR A 573 17.04 23.88 -16.37
N ASN A 574 17.96 23.39 -17.19
CA ASN A 574 19.35 23.14 -16.80
C ASN A 574 20.29 24.23 -17.31
N ILE A 575 21.43 24.39 -16.64
CA ILE A 575 22.54 25.24 -17.09
C ILE A 575 23.70 24.35 -17.54
N PHE A 576 24.18 24.58 -18.76
CA PHE A 576 25.38 23.98 -19.33
C PHE A 576 26.41 25.08 -19.52
N ASP A 577 27.50 25.01 -18.78
CA ASP A 577 28.47 26.09 -18.67
C ASP A 577 29.90 25.57 -18.84
N HIS A 578 30.56 25.88 -19.95
CA HIS A 578 31.85 25.29 -20.30
C HIS A 578 31.83 23.76 -20.29
N VAL A 579 30.80 23.18 -20.93
CA VAL A 579 30.74 21.76 -21.25
C VAL A 579 31.40 21.56 -22.61
N ASP A 580 32.72 21.39 -22.57
CA ASP A 580 33.62 21.56 -23.72
C ASP A 580 34.26 20.25 -24.21
N SER A 581 34.10 19.16 -23.44
CA SER A 581 34.89 17.94 -23.59
C SER A 581 34.61 17.16 -24.87
N ASP A 582 33.54 17.46 -25.60
CA ASP A 582 33.10 16.75 -26.80
C ASP A 582 32.29 17.68 -27.71
N PRO A 583 32.26 17.48 -29.04
CA PRO A 583 31.36 18.24 -29.93
C PRO A 583 29.87 18.12 -29.55
N GLU A 584 29.51 17.14 -28.73
CA GLU A 584 28.14 16.89 -28.30
C GLU A 584 27.97 17.25 -26.81
N ILE A 585 27.43 18.44 -26.52
CA ILE A 585 27.03 18.82 -25.16
C ILE A 585 25.93 17.87 -24.69
N ILE A 586 24.92 17.70 -25.54
CA ILE A 586 23.88 16.67 -25.42
C ILE A 586 23.90 15.84 -26.70
N SER A 587 24.17 14.55 -26.56
CA SER A 587 24.16 13.58 -27.66
C SER A 587 22.88 12.76 -27.63
N VAL A 588 21.92 13.13 -28.47
CA VAL A 588 20.63 12.45 -28.59
C VAL A 588 20.76 11.30 -29.58
N LYS A 589 20.68 10.07 -29.07
CA LYS A 589 20.84 8.80 -29.79
C LYS A 589 19.60 7.91 -29.54
N SER A 590 18.42 8.52 -29.59
CA SER A 590 17.11 7.94 -29.36
C SER A 590 16.01 8.88 -29.87
N SER A 591 14.78 8.40 -29.94
CA SER A 591 13.67 9.11 -30.56
C SER A 591 12.69 9.74 -29.56
N ALA A 592 11.91 10.71 -30.04
CA ALA A 592 10.81 11.39 -29.35
C ALA A 592 11.19 12.12 -28.03
N ASN A 593 12.41 12.65 -27.95
CA ASN A 593 12.88 13.38 -26.77
C ASN A 593 12.49 14.86 -26.79
N THR A 594 12.48 15.50 -25.63
CA THR A 594 12.24 16.95 -25.48
C THR A 594 13.42 17.60 -24.77
N ILE A 595 14.02 18.62 -25.38
CA ILE A 595 15.09 19.42 -24.81
C ILE A 595 14.62 20.88 -24.79
N ARG A 596 14.28 21.42 -23.63
CA ARG A 596 13.64 22.74 -23.55
C ARG A 596 14.06 23.64 -22.40
N TYR A 597 14.01 24.95 -22.57
CA TYR A 597 14.23 25.89 -21.46
C TYR A 597 15.58 25.71 -20.75
N ASN A 598 16.61 25.29 -21.49
CA ASN A 598 17.98 25.16 -20.95
C ASN A 598 18.84 26.36 -21.38
N TYR A 599 19.83 26.68 -20.56
CA TYR A 599 20.87 27.67 -20.85
C TYR A 599 22.16 26.96 -21.24
N PHE A 600 22.70 27.27 -22.42
CA PHE A 600 24.00 26.84 -22.89
C PHE A 600 24.91 28.07 -22.94
N ILE A 601 25.77 28.21 -21.95
CA ILE A 601 26.63 29.37 -21.75
C ILE A 601 28.06 28.97 -22.11
N GLU A 602 28.58 29.58 -23.17
CA GLU A 602 29.96 29.46 -23.63
C GLU A 602 30.45 28.02 -23.80
N SER A 603 29.55 27.05 -23.96
CA SER A 603 29.92 25.62 -24.06
C SER A 603 30.32 25.29 -25.49
N LEU A 604 31.51 24.70 -25.67
CA LEU A 604 32.04 24.33 -26.98
C LEU A 604 31.39 23.04 -27.44
N GLY A 605 30.41 23.12 -28.34
CA GLY A 605 29.71 21.97 -28.92
C GLY A 605 28.25 22.30 -29.24
N THR A 606 27.46 21.25 -29.46
CA THR A 606 26.05 21.39 -29.85
C THR A 606 25.12 20.50 -29.03
N VAL A 607 23.84 20.86 -28.99
CA VAL A 607 22.77 19.88 -28.84
C VAL A 607 22.71 19.10 -30.15
N SER A 608 23.31 17.92 -30.14
CA SER A 608 23.41 17.04 -31.30
C SER A 608 22.22 16.09 -31.27
N LEU A 609 21.25 16.33 -32.17
CA LEU A 609 20.23 15.35 -32.55
C LEU A 609 20.90 14.27 -33.39
N ARG A 610 21.81 13.53 -32.75
CA ARG A 610 22.85 12.73 -33.38
C ARG A 610 22.28 11.53 -34.12
N SER A 611 21.26 10.89 -33.55
CA SER A 611 20.54 9.75 -34.12
C SER A 611 19.17 9.60 -33.45
N GLY A 612 18.25 8.88 -34.10
CA GLY A 612 16.84 8.83 -33.70
C GLY A 612 16.05 9.95 -34.36
N ASN A 613 14.75 10.03 -34.05
CA ASN A 613 13.76 10.81 -34.79
C ASN A 613 12.77 11.52 -33.88
N GLY A 614 12.07 12.53 -34.40
CA GLY A 614 10.89 13.10 -33.75
C GLY A 614 11.17 13.86 -32.45
N SER A 615 12.43 14.10 -32.12
CA SER A 615 12.83 14.91 -30.95
C SER A 615 12.57 16.40 -31.19
N SER A 616 12.23 17.12 -30.11
CA SER A 616 11.98 18.56 -30.11
C SER A 616 13.03 19.31 -29.27
N VAL A 617 13.58 20.40 -29.81
CA VAL A 617 14.52 21.30 -29.15
C VAL A 617 13.91 22.70 -29.17
N TYR A 618 13.46 23.22 -28.03
CA TYR A 618 12.77 24.51 -28.00
C TYR A 618 12.91 25.33 -26.74
N GLY A 619 12.74 26.63 -26.82
CA GLY A 619 12.80 27.48 -25.63
C GLY A 619 14.20 27.60 -25.01
N ASN A 620 15.26 27.13 -25.69
CA ASN A 620 16.61 27.12 -25.13
C ASN A 620 17.36 28.41 -25.48
N MET A 621 18.27 28.83 -24.59
CA MET A 621 19.16 29.98 -24.82
C MET A 621 20.60 29.51 -25.00
N PHE A 622 21.19 29.81 -26.14
CA PHE A 622 22.59 29.54 -26.48
C PHE A 622 23.36 30.86 -26.55
N ILE A 623 24.26 31.08 -25.59
CA ILE A 623 24.99 32.34 -25.42
C ILE A 623 26.49 32.06 -25.52
N GLY A 624 27.11 32.50 -26.62
CA GLY A 624 28.52 32.22 -26.91
C GLY A 624 29.49 33.31 -26.44
N ASN A 625 29.02 34.55 -26.25
CA ASN A 625 29.84 35.73 -25.91
C ASN A 625 31.10 35.90 -26.77
N GLY A 626 31.10 35.39 -28.00
CA GLY A 626 32.26 35.46 -28.89
C GLY A 626 33.43 34.57 -28.47
N ARG A 627 33.24 33.62 -27.54
CA ARG A 627 34.30 32.69 -27.09
C ARG A 627 34.83 31.90 -28.29
N ILE A 628 36.15 31.80 -28.40
CA ILE A 628 36.86 30.99 -29.39
C ILE A 628 38.00 30.29 -28.65
N GLU A 629 38.16 28.98 -28.86
CA GLU A 629 39.32 28.23 -28.40
C GLU A 629 40.12 27.70 -29.60
N PRO A 630 41.46 27.67 -29.54
CA PRO A 630 42.27 27.11 -30.60
C PRO A 630 41.91 25.66 -30.93
N ALA A 631 41.98 25.30 -32.20
CA ALA A 631 41.75 23.94 -32.68
C ALA A 631 42.61 22.91 -31.91
N THR A 632 41.98 21.89 -31.33
CA THR A 632 42.68 20.70 -30.81
C THR A 632 42.71 19.53 -31.81
N ASP A 633 42.01 19.68 -32.94
CA ASP A 633 41.85 18.68 -34.00
C ASP A 633 42.81 18.98 -35.18
N PRO A 634 43.36 17.96 -35.87
CA PRO A 634 44.13 18.12 -37.11
C PRO A 634 43.48 18.97 -38.23
N ASP A 635 42.15 19.14 -38.26
CA ASP A 635 41.48 20.00 -39.25
C ASP A 635 41.78 21.51 -39.08
N GLY A 636 42.35 21.91 -37.93
CA GLY A 636 42.88 23.27 -37.71
C GLY A 636 41.84 24.38 -37.63
N ILE A 637 40.55 24.04 -37.46
CA ILE A 637 39.46 24.99 -37.29
C ILE A 637 39.27 25.26 -35.79
N ASP A 638 39.32 26.54 -35.40
CA ASP A 638 39.08 26.95 -34.02
C ASP A 638 37.72 26.43 -33.51
N LEU A 639 37.71 25.99 -32.26
CA LEU A 639 36.50 25.55 -31.57
C LEU A 639 35.69 26.78 -31.14
N GLY A 640 34.38 26.71 -31.31
CA GLY A 640 33.47 27.77 -30.89
C GLY A 640 32.20 27.19 -30.26
N PRO A 641 31.51 27.95 -29.39
CA PRO A 641 30.17 27.57 -28.95
C PRO A 641 29.24 27.42 -30.15
N GLY A 642 28.45 26.34 -30.13
CA GLY A 642 27.48 26.02 -31.17
C GLY A 642 26.05 25.95 -30.62
N GLY A 643 25.11 25.65 -31.52
CA GLY A 643 23.69 25.53 -31.18
C GLY A 643 23.18 24.11 -31.36
N VAL A 644 22.40 23.88 -32.41
CA VAL A 644 21.74 22.60 -32.69
C VAL A 644 22.28 21.97 -33.96
N ARG A 645 22.73 20.71 -33.87
CA ARG A 645 23.13 19.88 -35.01
C ARG A 645 22.11 18.77 -35.25
N VAL A 646 21.67 18.60 -36.49
CA VAL A 646 20.55 17.71 -36.83
C VAL A 646 20.95 16.57 -37.77
N TYR A 647 20.63 15.35 -37.33
CA TYR A 647 20.48 14.14 -38.12
C TYR A 647 19.06 13.60 -37.93
N GLY A 648 18.63 12.62 -38.73
CA GLY A 648 17.34 11.96 -38.52
C GLY A 648 16.12 12.81 -38.90
N GLU A 649 14.94 12.24 -38.76
CA GLU A 649 13.71 12.77 -39.36
C GLU A 649 12.70 13.32 -38.36
N ASN A 650 11.84 14.21 -38.84
CA ASN A 650 10.67 14.76 -38.15
C ASN A 650 11.01 15.54 -36.86
N HIS A 651 12.23 16.08 -36.79
CA HIS A 651 12.66 16.91 -35.69
C HIS A 651 12.04 18.30 -35.72
N LYS A 652 11.92 18.91 -34.54
CA LYS A 652 11.39 20.27 -34.37
C LYS A 652 12.41 21.09 -33.61
N VAL A 653 12.90 22.18 -34.19
CA VAL A 653 13.81 23.13 -33.56
C VAL A 653 13.14 24.50 -33.58
N TYR A 654 12.55 24.91 -32.47
CA TYR A 654 11.71 26.11 -32.45
C TYR A 654 11.83 26.96 -31.20
N ASN A 655 11.47 28.24 -31.26
CA ASN A 655 11.55 29.16 -30.12
C ASN A 655 12.91 29.13 -29.40
N ASN A 656 14.03 28.88 -30.09
CA ASN A 656 15.35 28.94 -29.46
C ASN A 656 16.01 30.30 -29.74
N TYR A 657 16.81 30.76 -28.79
CA TYR A 657 17.60 31.98 -28.89
C TYR A 657 19.08 31.63 -29.00
N PHE A 658 19.76 32.15 -30.02
CA PHE A 658 21.19 31.92 -30.28
C PHE A 658 21.90 33.25 -30.43
N GLN A 659 22.92 33.51 -29.62
CA GLN A 659 23.67 34.76 -29.70
C GLN A 659 25.18 34.57 -29.55
N ASP A 660 25.93 35.32 -30.35
CA ASP A 660 27.39 35.44 -30.28
C ASP A 660 28.11 34.08 -30.32
N LEU A 661 27.50 33.08 -30.97
CA LEU A 661 28.09 31.77 -31.20
C LEU A 661 29.14 31.86 -32.30
N THR A 662 30.29 31.23 -32.08
CA THR A 662 31.43 31.32 -33.00
C THR A 662 31.70 30.01 -33.73
N GLY A 663 30.99 28.93 -33.39
CA GLY A 663 31.03 27.68 -34.12
C GLY A 663 30.56 27.86 -35.57
N THR A 664 31.10 27.02 -36.45
CA THR A 664 30.80 27.01 -37.89
C THR A 664 30.74 25.57 -38.36
N VAL A 665 30.11 25.32 -39.51
CA VAL A 665 30.01 24.01 -40.16
C VAL A 665 29.36 22.95 -39.25
N TRP A 666 30.17 22.25 -38.44
CA TRP A 666 29.73 21.22 -37.48
C TRP A 666 29.01 21.78 -36.26
N ASP A 667 29.42 22.98 -35.88
CA ASP A 667 29.04 23.62 -34.63
C ASP A 667 28.38 24.98 -34.88
N ALA A 668 27.83 25.22 -36.09
CA ALA A 668 27.05 26.43 -36.34
C ALA A 668 25.81 26.50 -35.43
N ALA A 669 25.17 27.68 -35.35
CA ALA A 669 24.00 27.88 -34.50
C ALA A 669 22.86 26.91 -34.84
N ILE A 670 22.57 26.71 -36.13
CA ILE A 670 21.73 25.61 -36.63
C ILE A 670 22.44 24.97 -37.81
N THR A 671 22.69 23.65 -37.73
CA THR A 671 23.39 22.93 -38.80
C THR A 671 22.82 21.56 -39.15
N PHE A 672 22.89 21.24 -40.43
CA PHE A 672 22.49 19.96 -41.02
C PHE A 672 23.65 19.36 -41.82
N THR A 673 23.97 18.09 -41.57
CA THR A 673 24.99 17.37 -42.36
C THR A 673 24.33 16.47 -43.40
N THR A 674 25.08 16.10 -44.43
CA THR A 674 24.69 14.95 -45.28
C THR A 674 24.56 13.67 -44.44
N GLY A 675 23.86 12.65 -44.91
CA GLY A 675 23.71 11.34 -44.24
C GLY A 675 24.14 10.17 -45.12
N ASP A 676 24.34 9.00 -44.51
CA ASP A 676 24.70 7.74 -45.19
C ASP A 676 23.67 6.61 -44.96
N ASN A 677 22.69 6.83 -44.08
CA ASN A 677 21.70 5.82 -43.72
C ASN A 677 20.28 6.39 -43.68
N ASP A 678 19.31 5.60 -44.13
CA ASP A 678 17.90 5.96 -44.20
C ASP A 678 16.97 4.97 -43.48
N ASN A 679 17.54 3.93 -42.87
CA ASN A 679 16.76 2.92 -42.16
C ASN A 679 16.74 3.18 -40.65
N MET A 680 15.62 3.69 -40.17
CA MET A 680 15.45 4.08 -38.77
C MET A 680 14.58 3.11 -37.97
N THR A 681 14.29 1.94 -38.52
CA THR A 681 13.39 0.94 -37.90
C THR A 681 14.14 -0.13 -37.10
N GLN A 682 15.48 -0.07 -37.09
CA GLN A 682 16.36 -1.09 -36.54
C GLN A 682 17.59 -0.44 -35.89
N PRO A 683 18.37 -1.18 -35.08
CA PRO A 683 19.70 -0.76 -34.67
C PRO A 683 20.54 -0.24 -35.84
N ILE A 684 21.31 0.84 -35.61
CA ILE A 684 22.11 1.46 -36.67
C ILE A 684 23.51 0.83 -36.76
N SER A 685 23.96 0.49 -37.97
CA SER A 685 25.30 -0.06 -38.21
C SER A 685 26.39 0.96 -37.91
N ARG A 686 27.53 0.52 -37.38
CA ARG A 686 28.70 1.39 -37.13
C ARG A 686 29.33 1.98 -38.39
N THR A 687 29.14 1.36 -39.56
CA THR A 687 29.73 1.80 -40.83
C THR A 687 28.88 2.78 -41.62
N ALA A 688 27.60 2.89 -41.28
CA ALA A 688 26.65 3.85 -41.86
C ALA A 688 25.75 4.34 -40.71
N ASN A 689 26.31 5.16 -39.82
CA ASN A 689 25.68 5.58 -38.58
C ASN A 689 25.18 7.04 -38.61
N HIS A 690 24.90 7.61 -39.78
CA HIS A 690 24.43 8.99 -39.92
C HIS A 690 23.11 9.00 -40.68
N TYR A 691 22.01 9.15 -39.94
CA TYR A 691 20.70 9.28 -40.55
C TYR A 691 20.60 10.54 -41.39
N ILE A 692 20.02 10.39 -42.59
CA ILE A 692 19.66 11.51 -43.45
C ILE A 692 18.63 12.36 -42.70
N ALA A 693 18.87 13.67 -42.62
CA ALA A 693 17.92 14.56 -41.99
C ALA A 693 16.74 14.82 -42.93
N LYS A 694 15.50 14.53 -42.50
CA LYS A 694 14.30 14.82 -43.30
C LYS A 694 13.13 15.40 -42.52
N ASN A 695 12.28 16.14 -43.22
CA ASN A 695 10.98 16.60 -42.70
C ASN A 695 11.13 17.39 -41.38
N ALA A 696 12.23 18.13 -41.21
CA ALA A 696 12.50 18.89 -40.00
C ALA A 696 11.85 20.27 -40.08
N LEU A 697 11.27 20.71 -38.96
CA LEU A 697 10.68 22.04 -38.80
C LEU A 697 11.62 22.92 -37.97
N ILE A 698 12.03 24.05 -38.54
CA ILE A 698 12.84 25.07 -37.89
C ILE A 698 12.00 26.35 -37.84
N ALA A 699 11.43 26.66 -36.68
CA ALA A 699 10.40 27.68 -36.55
C ALA A 699 10.68 28.71 -35.45
N ASN A 700 10.42 29.99 -35.67
CA ASN A 700 10.39 30.98 -34.58
C ASN A 700 11.68 31.07 -33.75
N ASN A 701 12.85 30.76 -34.33
CA ASN A 701 14.13 30.93 -33.64
C ASN A 701 14.68 32.34 -33.86
N ILE A 702 15.50 32.84 -32.92
CA ILE A 702 16.24 34.10 -33.06
C ILE A 702 17.74 33.81 -33.05
N LEU A 703 18.45 34.25 -34.10
CA LEU A 703 19.88 34.05 -34.30
C LEU A 703 20.59 35.39 -34.47
N ILE A 704 21.37 35.80 -33.46
CA ILE A 704 22.01 37.13 -33.38
C ILE A 704 23.53 37.02 -33.37
N ASN A 705 24.18 37.72 -34.29
CA ASN A 705 25.64 37.89 -34.37
C ASN A 705 26.43 36.56 -34.30
N ASN A 706 25.84 35.47 -34.78
CA ASN A 706 26.50 34.17 -34.85
C ASN A 706 27.45 34.14 -36.06
N LYS A 707 28.61 33.50 -35.92
CA LYS A 707 29.59 33.32 -37.00
C LYS A 707 29.03 32.42 -38.10
N GLY A 708 28.58 31.21 -37.75
CA GLY A 708 27.73 30.37 -38.60
C GLY A 708 26.29 30.41 -38.09
N SER A 709 25.38 31.08 -38.82
CA SER A 709 23.97 31.16 -38.40
C SER A 709 23.18 29.92 -38.82
N ILE A 710 22.93 29.73 -40.12
CA ILE A 710 22.27 28.53 -40.65
C ILE A 710 23.16 27.89 -41.71
N GLU A 711 23.61 26.66 -41.46
CA GLU A 711 24.49 25.92 -42.36
C GLU A 711 23.87 24.59 -42.79
N LEU A 712 23.65 24.41 -44.08
CA LEU A 712 22.86 23.30 -44.62
C LEU A 712 23.68 22.38 -45.53
N GLY A 713 23.56 21.08 -45.29
CA GLY A 713 24.05 20.05 -46.19
C GLY A 713 25.57 19.94 -46.22
N MET A 714 26.22 19.97 -45.06
CA MET A 714 27.67 19.77 -45.03
C MET A 714 28.07 18.43 -45.67
N THR A 715 28.95 18.48 -46.67
CA THR A 715 29.38 17.34 -47.48
C THR A 715 30.36 16.43 -46.72
N ARG A 716 29.85 15.33 -46.15
CA ARG A 716 30.66 14.32 -45.44
C ARG A 716 30.21 12.88 -45.67
N TYR A 717 28.90 12.61 -45.70
CA TYR A 717 28.35 11.23 -45.70
C TYR A 717 27.58 10.85 -46.97
N GLY A 718 27.36 11.79 -47.89
CA GLY A 718 27.04 11.52 -49.29
C GLY A 718 25.61 11.83 -49.74
N ARG A 719 24.59 11.72 -48.88
CA ARG A 719 23.20 12.08 -49.25
C ARG A 719 22.75 13.39 -48.61
N ALA A 720 22.11 14.25 -49.39
CA ALA A 720 21.60 15.54 -48.92
C ALA A 720 20.45 15.35 -47.90
N PRO A 721 20.29 16.26 -46.93
CA PRO A 721 19.03 16.44 -46.22
C PRO A 721 17.87 16.75 -47.18
N GLU A 722 16.64 16.47 -46.76
CA GLU A 722 15.44 16.61 -47.59
C GLU A 722 14.26 17.24 -46.80
N ASN A 723 13.37 17.96 -47.49
CA ASN A 723 12.11 18.48 -46.95
C ASN A 723 12.27 19.30 -45.65
N LEU A 724 13.27 20.18 -45.60
CA LEU A 724 13.47 21.07 -44.44
C LEU A 724 12.58 22.30 -44.57
N THR A 725 11.89 22.68 -43.49
CA THR A 725 11.01 23.85 -43.46
C THR A 725 11.53 24.88 -42.47
N PHE A 726 11.84 26.08 -42.96
CA PHE A 726 12.27 27.24 -42.15
C PHE A 726 11.18 28.30 -42.16
N ILE A 727 10.59 28.56 -41.00
CA ILE A 727 9.45 29.46 -40.87
C ILE A 727 9.60 30.47 -39.73
N ASN A 728 9.31 31.75 -40.02
CA ASN A 728 9.26 32.82 -39.02
C ASN A 728 10.51 32.95 -38.13
N ASN A 729 11.69 32.59 -38.64
CA ASN A 729 12.94 32.77 -37.90
C ASN A 729 13.48 34.19 -38.10
N ILE A 730 14.14 34.73 -37.08
CA ILE A 730 14.91 35.98 -37.16
C ILE A 730 16.39 35.66 -37.24
N VAL A 731 17.09 36.19 -38.24
CA VAL A 731 18.55 36.03 -38.36
C VAL A 731 19.22 37.38 -38.63
N VAL A 732 20.08 37.82 -37.71
CA VAL A 732 20.82 39.08 -37.83
C VAL A 732 22.27 38.82 -37.52
N SER A 733 23.17 38.93 -38.50
CA SER A 733 24.61 38.77 -38.29
C SER A 733 25.40 39.55 -39.33
N GLY A 734 26.64 39.91 -38.97
CA GLY A 734 27.61 40.54 -39.87
C GLY A 734 28.96 39.83 -39.89
N GLN A 735 29.00 38.57 -39.46
CA GLN A 735 30.23 37.76 -39.36
C GLN A 735 30.52 36.97 -40.64
N GLN A 736 29.52 36.23 -41.15
CA GLN A 736 29.53 35.47 -42.41
C GLN A 736 28.14 35.51 -43.05
N GLU A 737 27.93 34.80 -44.16
CA GLU A 737 26.60 34.65 -44.75
C GLU A 737 25.56 34.15 -43.72
N LEU A 738 24.33 34.66 -43.81
CA LEU A 738 23.28 34.25 -42.86
C LEU A 738 22.83 32.80 -43.10
N ILE A 739 22.75 32.40 -44.37
CA ILE A 739 22.43 31.04 -44.78
C ILE A 739 23.53 30.53 -45.72
N LYS A 740 24.11 29.39 -45.39
CA LYS A 740 25.10 28.70 -46.23
C LYS A 740 24.56 27.35 -46.67
N ILE A 741 24.28 27.19 -47.96
CA ILE A 741 23.89 25.91 -48.54
C ILE A 741 25.13 25.27 -49.18
N MET A 742 25.64 24.21 -48.56
CA MET A 742 26.82 23.48 -49.03
C MET A 742 26.44 22.35 -50.00
N THR A 743 25.28 21.72 -49.77
CA THR A 743 24.68 20.73 -50.67
C THR A 743 23.23 21.14 -50.92
N PRO A 744 22.74 21.17 -52.18
CA PRO A 744 21.34 21.46 -52.48
C PRO A 744 20.39 20.53 -51.71
N ILE A 745 19.35 21.10 -51.12
CA ILE A 745 18.38 20.42 -50.25
C ILE A 745 17.06 20.25 -51.03
N PRO A 746 16.70 19.03 -51.50
CA PRO A 746 15.41 18.79 -52.14
C PRO A 746 14.26 19.11 -51.18
N GLY A 747 13.24 19.83 -51.65
CA GLY A 747 12.07 20.16 -50.83
C GLY A 747 12.33 21.20 -49.73
N LEU A 748 13.41 21.99 -49.81
CA LEU A 748 13.64 23.10 -48.88
C LEU A 748 12.57 24.19 -49.02
N VAL A 749 11.92 24.54 -47.91
CA VAL A 749 10.87 25.56 -47.84
C VAL A 749 11.30 26.68 -46.90
N TRP A 750 11.10 27.91 -47.34
CA TRP A 750 11.24 29.14 -46.54
C TRP A 750 9.88 29.85 -46.47
N SER A 751 9.50 30.39 -45.31
CA SER A 751 8.29 31.19 -45.19
C SER A 751 8.36 32.18 -44.02
N GLY A 752 8.01 33.45 -44.23
CA GLY A 752 7.87 34.44 -43.16
C GLY A 752 9.13 34.74 -42.34
N ASN A 753 10.31 34.30 -42.78
CA ASN A 753 11.54 34.57 -42.05
C ASN A 753 11.91 36.06 -42.21
N MET A 754 12.53 36.63 -41.18
CA MET A 754 13.08 37.97 -41.22
C MET A 754 14.59 37.91 -41.06
N MET A 755 15.32 38.49 -42.01
CA MET A 755 16.78 38.38 -42.01
C MET A 755 17.44 39.73 -42.30
N PHE A 756 18.54 40.02 -41.62
CA PHE A 756 19.26 41.27 -41.80
C PHE A 756 20.78 41.03 -41.84
N PRO A 757 21.38 40.87 -43.04
CA PRO A 757 22.82 40.78 -43.17
C PRO A 757 23.46 42.14 -42.86
N GLN A 758 24.46 42.14 -41.99
CA GLN A 758 25.24 43.31 -41.62
C GLN A 758 26.64 43.24 -42.24
N ASN A 759 27.37 44.36 -42.24
CA ASN A 759 28.76 44.43 -42.71
C ASN A 759 28.98 43.91 -44.15
N GLY A 760 27.93 43.94 -44.99
CA GLY A 760 28.01 43.52 -46.38
C GLY A 760 28.13 42.00 -46.59
N VAL A 761 27.86 41.17 -45.57
CA VAL A 761 27.83 39.72 -45.74
C VAL A 761 26.65 39.29 -46.62
N PRO A 762 26.76 38.18 -47.37
CA PRO A 762 25.65 37.68 -48.18
C PRO A 762 24.45 37.24 -47.31
N LEU A 763 23.23 37.44 -47.82
CA LEU A 763 22.04 36.82 -47.21
C LEU A 763 22.12 35.30 -47.28
N ILE A 764 22.38 34.76 -48.47
CA ILE A 764 22.40 33.32 -48.73
C ILE A 764 23.47 32.98 -49.77
N THR A 765 24.17 31.87 -49.56
CA THR A 765 25.10 31.26 -50.52
C THR A 765 24.66 29.84 -50.87
N GLY A 766 24.98 29.39 -52.09
CA GLY A 766 24.68 28.03 -52.56
C GLY A 766 23.22 27.76 -52.94
N ASN A 767 22.34 28.77 -52.88
CA ASN A 767 20.97 28.65 -53.39
C ASN A 767 20.92 28.80 -54.91
N THR A 768 20.01 28.07 -55.56
CA THR A 768 19.85 28.08 -57.03
C THR A 768 18.84 29.11 -57.54
N ALA A 769 17.94 29.57 -56.68
CA ALA A 769 16.95 30.60 -56.97
C ALA A 769 17.02 31.76 -55.95
N PRO A 770 16.72 33.00 -56.34
CA PRO A 770 16.54 34.10 -55.39
C PRO A 770 15.38 33.84 -54.44
N LEU A 771 15.49 34.32 -53.19
CA LEU A 771 14.41 34.27 -52.21
C LEU A 771 13.43 35.43 -52.42
N SER A 772 12.14 35.16 -52.37
CA SER A 772 11.07 36.16 -52.38
C SER A 772 10.88 36.81 -51.00
N GLU A 773 10.20 37.95 -50.95
CA GLU A 773 9.94 38.67 -49.69
C GLU A 773 9.04 37.87 -48.73
N SER A 774 8.12 37.05 -49.23
CA SER A 774 7.29 36.15 -48.42
C SER A 774 8.04 34.95 -47.86
N GLU A 775 9.17 34.58 -48.47
CA GLU A 775 10.06 33.53 -47.97
C GLU A 775 11.01 34.10 -46.92
N VAL A 776 11.66 35.21 -47.28
CA VAL A 776 12.60 35.96 -46.44
C VAL A 776 12.42 37.47 -46.65
N LYS A 777 11.91 38.16 -45.62
CA LYS A 777 11.87 39.61 -45.56
C LYS A 777 13.23 40.14 -45.10
N VAL A 778 13.92 40.87 -45.98
CA VAL A 778 15.21 41.48 -45.66
C VAL A 778 15.00 42.82 -44.95
N ALA A 779 14.88 42.78 -43.63
CA ALA A 779 14.63 43.96 -42.81
C ALA A 779 15.29 43.81 -41.43
N TYR A 780 15.80 44.92 -40.88
CA TYR A 780 16.30 44.92 -39.52
C TYR A 780 15.12 44.81 -38.54
N PRO A 781 15.13 43.83 -37.61
CA PRO A 781 14.01 43.59 -36.70
C PRO A 781 13.93 44.59 -35.54
N LEU A 782 14.71 45.67 -35.49
CA LEU A 782 14.66 46.67 -34.41
C LEU A 782 14.75 46.05 -33.01
N MET A 783 15.93 45.56 -32.65
CA MET A 783 16.21 44.93 -31.36
C MET A 783 16.88 45.88 -30.37
N ARG A 784 16.64 45.66 -29.08
CA ARG A 784 17.29 46.37 -27.96
C ARG A 784 18.12 45.41 -27.11
N ASP A 785 19.18 45.95 -26.49
CA ASP A 785 19.96 45.23 -25.49
C ASP A 785 19.13 44.99 -24.22
N GLU A 786 19.26 43.79 -23.69
CA GLU A 786 18.72 43.37 -22.41
C GLU A 786 19.75 42.58 -21.60
N VAL A 787 19.56 42.59 -20.28
CA VAL A 787 20.42 41.85 -19.35
C VAL A 787 19.55 41.15 -18.33
N LEU A 788 19.64 39.83 -18.30
CA LEU A 788 19.16 39.04 -17.18
C LEU A 788 20.19 39.14 -16.05
N GLU A 789 19.89 39.94 -15.04
CA GLU A 789 20.68 40.06 -13.81
C GLU A 789 20.06 39.18 -12.72
N LEU A 790 20.79 38.16 -12.26
CA LEU A 790 20.32 37.30 -11.18
C LEU A 790 20.55 38.01 -9.84
N ASP A 791 19.54 38.00 -8.96
CA ASP A 791 19.66 38.65 -7.66
C ASP A 791 20.52 37.83 -6.69
N ARG A 792 21.35 38.53 -5.91
CA ARG A 792 22.24 37.88 -4.93
C ARG A 792 21.48 37.22 -3.78
N ASN A 793 20.34 37.77 -3.37
CA ASN A 793 19.56 37.20 -2.27
C ASN A 793 18.79 35.96 -2.73
N GLU A 794 18.33 35.93 -3.97
CA GLU A 794 17.65 34.78 -4.56
C GLU A 794 18.63 33.64 -4.93
N TYR A 795 19.82 33.99 -5.44
CA TYR A 795 20.81 33.03 -5.95
C TYR A 795 22.17 33.14 -5.25
N ALA A 796 22.18 33.23 -3.92
CA ALA A 796 23.38 33.46 -3.12
C ALA A 796 24.57 32.53 -3.43
N TRP A 797 24.29 31.30 -3.88
CA TRP A 797 25.31 30.32 -4.27
C TRP A 797 26.21 30.82 -5.42
N LEU A 798 25.71 31.64 -6.35
CA LEU A 798 26.51 32.24 -7.44
C LEU A 798 27.57 33.23 -6.95
N TRP A 799 27.46 33.73 -5.70
CA TRP A 799 28.43 34.64 -5.09
C TRP A 799 29.42 33.93 -4.16
N THR A 800 29.34 32.60 -4.03
CA THR A 800 30.25 31.82 -3.18
C THR A 800 31.65 31.70 -3.79
N SER A 801 31.77 31.83 -5.11
CA SER A 801 33.04 31.81 -5.84
C SER A 801 33.00 32.72 -7.06
N SER A 802 34.14 33.29 -7.45
CA SER A 802 34.30 34.05 -8.69
C SER A 802 34.15 33.18 -9.94
N GLU A 803 34.30 31.86 -9.83
CA GLU A 803 34.09 30.95 -10.96
C GLU A 803 32.66 31.02 -11.51
N TYR A 804 31.69 31.43 -10.70
CA TYR A 804 30.29 31.57 -11.09
C TYR A 804 29.93 32.95 -11.65
N GLU A 805 30.90 33.87 -11.73
CA GLU A 805 30.63 35.28 -12.05
C GLU A 805 29.92 35.47 -13.38
N ARG A 806 30.30 34.72 -14.41
CA ARG A 806 29.65 34.75 -15.73
C ARG A 806 28.21 34.25 -15.76
N LEU A 807 27.77 33.50 -14.74
CA LEU A 807 26.38 33.04 -14.62
C LEU A 807 25.49 34.08 -13.92
N ARG A 808 26.06 35.12 -13.30
CA ARG A 808 25.30 36.15 -12.58
C ARG A 808 24.55 37.09 -13.51
N THR A 809 25.05 37.27 -14.74
CA THR A 809 24.47 38.16 -15.73
C THR A 809 24.51 37.52 -17.11
N ILE A 810 23.36 37.48 -17.80
CA ILE A 810 23.27 36.97 -19.17
C ILE A 810 22.76 38.10 -20.06
N ARG A 811 23.57 38.52 -21.04
CA ARG A 811 23.18 39.56 -21.99
C ARG A 811 22.48 38.93 -23.19
N TYR A 812 21.39 39.55 -23.61
CA TYR A 812 20.62 39.11 -24.78
C TYR A 812 19.99 40.31 -25.50
N LYS A 813 19.29 40.06 -26.60
CA LYS A 813 18.53 41.05 -27.37
C LYS A 813 17.06 40.68 -27.34
N LYS A 814 16.19 41.67 -27.19
CA LYS A 814 14.72 41.54 -27.35
C LYS A 814 14.22 42.45 -28.47
N LEU A 815 13.11 42.12 -29.13
CA LEU A 815 12.49 43.07 -30.05
C LEU A 815 12.03 44.34 -29.31
N THR A 816 12.05 45.46 -30.03
CA THR A 816 11.38 46.68 -29.56
C THR A 816 9.89 46.62 -29.90
N PRO A 817 9.02 47.37 -29.18
CA PRO A 817 7.59 47.43 -29.51
C PRO A 817 7.27 47.91 -30.93
N SER A 818 8.22 48.54 -31.62
CA SER A 818 8.09 49.00 -33.01
C SER A 818 8.64 48.02 -34.04
N SER A 819 9.10 46.85 -33.61
CA SER A 819 9.73 45.87 -34.49
C SER A 819 8.77 45.42 -35.60
N PRO A 820 9.25 45.30 -36.86
CA PRO A 820 8.45 44.74 -37.94
C PRO A 820 8.21 43.23 -37.82
N ALA A 821 8.80 42.58 -36.81
CA ALA A 821 8.58 41.17 -36.49
C ALA A 821 7.45 40.96 -35.45
N ILE A 822 6.97 42.03 -34.80
CA ILE A 822 5.79 41.95 -33.93
C ILE A 822 4.54 41.65 -34.78
N ASP A 823 3.69 40.74 -34.31
CA ASP A 823 2.47 40.25 -34.97
C ASP A 823 2.70 39.82 -36.43
N ALA A 824 3.89 39.28 -36.76
CA ALA A 824 4.34 39.07 -38.14
C ALA A 824 4.41 37.60 -38.59
N SER A 825 4.06 36.64 -37.71
CA SER A 825 4.16 35.20 -37.99
C SER A 825 3.26 34.75 -39.16
N LEU A 826 3.85 34.21 -40.23
CA LEU A 826 3.15 33.70 -41.41
C LEU A 826 2.86 32.19 -41.33
N ASP A 827 2.09 31.73 -40.34
CA ASP A 827 1.32 30.46 -40.33
C ASP A 827 0.59 30.33 -38.98
N SER A 828 -0.26 31.31 -38.65
CA SER A 828 -0.62 31.54 -37.25
C SER A 828 -1.39 30.40 -36.56
N ARG A 829 -1.98 29.41 -37.27
CA ARG A 829 -2.61 28.20 -36.65
C ARG A 829 -2.61 26.91 -37.51
N GLY A 830 -1.69 26.76 -38.47
CA GLY A 830 -1.44 25.52 -39.21
C GLY A 830 -0.35 24.66 -38.57
N SER A 831 0.80 24.56 -39.23
CA SER A 831 1.95 23.72 -38.82
C SER A 831 2.59 24.16 -37.49
N LEU A 832 2.27 25.37 -37.03
CA LEU A 832 2.77 25.99 -35.81
C LEU A 832 1.85 25.83 -34.59
N SER A 833 0.78 25.04 -34.68
CA SER A 833 -0.13 24.81 -33.53
C SER A 833 0.54 24.15 -32.31
N LEU A 834 1.77 23.66 -32.47
CA LEU A 834 2.60 23.11 -31.39
C LEU A 834 3.29 24.19 -30.54
N ILE A 835 3.34 25.44 -31.03
CA ILE A 835 3.94 26.57 -30.32
C ILE A 835 2.82 27.27 -29.56
N THR A 836 2.71 26.98 -28.26
CA THR A 836 1.59 27.45 -27.42
C THR A 836 1.99 28.57 -26.46
N GLU A 837 3.27 28.69 -26.19
CA GLU A 837 3.86 29.70 -25.33
C GLU A 837 5.17 30.18 -25.96
N ASP A 838 5.72 31.21 -25.37
CA ASP A 838 6.86 31.94 -25.88
C ASP A 838 8.08 31.78 -24.95
N MET A 839 9.11 32.64 -25.06
CA MET A 839 10.32 32.46 -24.22
C MET A 839 10.11 32.92 -22.77
N GLU A 840 9.14 33.81 -22.55
CA GLU A 840 8.73 34.34 -21.26
C GLU A 840 7.59 33.53 -20.62
N HIS A 841 7.15 32.44 -21.27
CA HIS A 841 5.99 31.61 -20.91
C HIS A 841 4.65 32.33 -20.97
N GLU A 842 4.53 33.40 -21.76
CA GLU A 842 3.25 34.02 -22.03
C GLU A 842 2.48 33.19 -23.08
N PRO A 843 1.16 32.98 -22.90
CA PRO A 843 0.36 32.28 -23.90
C PRO A 843 0.30 33.08 -25.19
N ARG A 844 0.58 32.44 -26.33
CA ARG A 844 0.47 33.10 -27.64
C ARG A 844 -1.00 33.31 -28.02
N VAL A 845 -1.47 34.56 -27.99
CA VAL A 845 -2.84 34.96 -28.34
C VAL A 845 -2.83 35.91 -29.53
N GLY A 846 -3.61 35.61 -30.56
CA GLY A 846 -3.71 36.47 -31.74
C GLY A 846 -2.81 35.99 -32.88
N MET A 847 -2.14 36.93 -33.55
CA MET A 847 -1.13 36.64 -34.57
C MET A 847 0.24 36.71 -33.89
N PRO A 848 0.96 35.61 -33.73
CA PRO A 848 2.22 35.64 -32.99
C PRO A 848 3.31 36.49 -33.64
N ASP A 849 4.30 36.89 -32.85
CA ASP A 849 5.54 37.47 -33.36
C ASP A 849 6.34 36.46 -34.19
N ALA A 850 7.11 36.96 -35.16
CA ALA A 850 8.17 36.19 -35.78
C ALA A 850 9.37 36.14 -34.82
N GLY A 851 9.99 34.97 -34.68
CA GLY A 851 11.01 34.74 -33.65
C GLY A 851 10.42 34.23 -32.33
N SER A 852 11.29 34.21 -31.34
CA SER A 852 11.10 33.57 -30.04
C SER A 852 10.75 34.57 -28.93
N ASP A 853 10.53 35.84 -29.23
CA ASP A 853 10.60 36.93 -28.24
C ASP A 853 9.25 37.49 -27.74
N GLU A 854 8.15 36.86 -28.16
CA GLU A 854 6.98 36.83 -27.28
C GLU A 854 7.47 36.34 -25.89
#